data_AF-A0A2E6D7J3-F1
#
_entry.id   AF-A0A2E6D7J3-F1
#
_cell.length_a   1.000
_cell.length_b   1.000
_cell.length_c   1.000
_cell.angle_alpha   90.00
_cell.angle_beta   90.00
_cell.angle_gamma   90.00
#
_symmetry.space_group_name_H-M   'P 1'
#
loop_
_entity.id
_entity.type
_entity.pdbx_description
1 polymer ?
#
loop_
_entity_poly.entity_id
_entity_poly.type
_entity_poly.pdbx_seq_one_letter_code
_entity_poly.pdbx_strand_id
1 'polypeptide(L)'
;MVLAPALLLLPLAAPPQDSLAEHALFSRLTLEEIPCHRSVRLLVQAPVRADAEHTASVTELYGPWIEAAASAIDNEYGIPNRLESQAKEPLDIVILGSIPSYKNAQRYVPHPTDDYERVVLVEPPGILTTRWDRTLKRAPGHELRTPLLRLATRELLKAYQAVETPLEPWLLGGIPAFIVHHGPDATPESLAHPAPWAAALERLRALVEDEERREQFLIPLAELIDCPGPKEAAELGMKHARLADIKLGHHPYDLPGTEIFTEQAALWIHFFHQGRGGRYQEAFRNYVAKALHANGGSEPLMLTLGLGEPEELETPFLAHMDMLLGGNVIALPEIVLAPRAKVHHAGILPEKVDVDGLRISALARAVDGDLEGAIMELEKASLESTDPSLRRGLLEEQARLMQAQDMRRKFVASLLGSSRKLRLTRGEESVSVVLAGFSDDILYFKPGRTDLEQLPIGQLVPGDVVRSMGNRAADHGPGWVAVYLALLDQDERWDRKFDREAEGAAALERALEEGLVERIQAAHLQAHLRTLATTPAPTAPFEAEALLVLCRQATEMDHSGALAADLWKSARPALAQVAGSCWAFLFDRAGAEGLVTVPITPLKDDRIRLTYDFNQPAEVEDFMSAGDYLLDRSQKLFTLESQVSTLAVAGGEWRGRGHAAFRHPLVLLPPLRVRYEVVYGRPRPGKGLESTVFVGICDDGAGNYVGAWDLFDLEAIDIPSRQIELDYEEGERSLKSATPYSIELRHDGKHAELWVDGKPKKKVAADARTSGALIVLVHSQVTVAIRRLEIEGKLDPEAMGAARDLWVAGQVQGMGL
;
A
#
# COMPACT_ATOMS: atom_id res chain seq x y z
N MET A 1 -9.83 -35.05 -58.12
CA MET A 1 -10.58 -33.86 -57.67
C MET A 1 -10.89 -34.04 -56.19
N VAL A 2 -10.37 -33.13 -55.38
CA VAL A 2 -10.75 -32.75 -54.01
C VAL A 2 -10.96 -33.86 -52.96
N LEU A 3 -10.06 -33.89 -51.97
CA LEU A 3 -10.38 -34.26 -50.59
C LEU A 3 -9.70 -33.26 -49.63
N ALA A 4 -10.46 -32.93 -48.58
CA ALA A 4 -10.35 -31.82 -47.64
C ALA A 4 -9.14 -31.91 -46.67
N PRO A 5 -8.78 -30.81 -45.97
CA PRO A 5 -7.59 -30.73 -45.12
C PRO A 5 -7.81 -31.41 -43.77
N ALA A 6 -6.83 -32.22 -43.36
CA ALA A 6 -6.77 -32.77 -42.01
C ALA A 6 -6.41 -31.65 -41.03
N LEU A 7 -7.35 -31.34 -40.14
CA LEU A 7 -7.12 -30.68 -38.86
C LEU A 7 -5.94 -31.38 -38.14
N LEU A 8 -4.85 -30.64 -37.95
CA LEU A 8 -3.81 -31.00 -37.00
C LEU A 8 -4.39 -30.82 -35.60
N LEU A 9 -4.74 -31.96 -35.00
CA LEU A 9 -5.02 -32.11 -33.58
C LEU A 9 -3.85 -31.52 -32.77
N LEU A 10 -4.10 -30.42 -32.07
CA LEU A 10 -3.27 -29.98 -30.96
C LEU A 10 -3.21 -31.11 -29.93
N PRO A 11 -2.03 -31.49 -29.41
CA PRO A 11 -1.99 -32.40 -28.29
C PRO A 11 -2.67 -31.73 -27.09
N LEU A 12 -3.54 -32.47 -26.42
CA LEU A 12 -4.05 -32.17 -25.09
C LEU A 12 -2.90 -31.61 -24.24
N ALA A 13 -3.06 -30.40 -23.70
CA ALA A 13 -2.08 -29.76 -22.84
C ALA A 13 -1.71 -30.73 -21.71
N ALA A 14 -0.43 -31.08 -21.60
CA ALA A 14 0.09 -31.71 -20.40
C ALA A 14 -0.19 -30.79 -19.20
N PRO A 15 -0.40 -31.33 -17.98
CA PRO A 15 -0.51 -30.49 -16.79
C PRO A 15 0.71 -29.57 -16.69
N PRO A 16 0.57 -28.34 -16.12
CA PRO A 16 1.70 -27.45 -15.91
C PRO A 16 2.79 -28.20 -15.12
N GLN A 17 4.01 -28.15 -15.65
CA GLN A 17 5.17 -28.76 -15.01
C GLN A 17 5.78 -27.67 -14.13
N ASP A 18 5.50 -27.74 -12.84
CA ASP A 18 5.75 -26.64 -11.89
C ASP A 18 7.22 -26.53 -11.45
N SER A 19 8.10 -27.41 -11.95
CA SER A 19 9.52 -27.39 -11.62
C SER A 19 10.44 -27.75 -12.80
N LEU A 20 11.69 -27.28 -12.74
CA LEU A 20 12.72 -27.55 -13.74
C LEU A 20 12.96 -29.06 -13.95
N ALA A 21 12.84 -29.86 -12.88
CA ALA A 21 13.02 -31.31 -12.91
C ALA A 21 11.91 -32.05 -13.66
N GLU A 22 10.70 -31.48 -13.70
CA GLU A 22 9.54 -32.05 -14.37
C GLU A 22 9.40 -31.56 -15.82
N HIS A 23 10.03 -30.42 -16.14
CA HIS A 23 9.89 -29.79 -17.45
C HIS A 23 10.40 -30.68 -18.60
N ALA A 24 9.60 -30.86 -19.66
CA ALA A 24 9.85 -31.81 -20.75
C ALA A 24 11.16 -31.58 -21.51
N LEU A 25 11.66 -30.34 -21.52
CA LEU A 25 12.96 -29.98 -22.07
C LEU A 25 14.10 -30.26 -21.07
N PHE A 26 13.99 -29.71 -19.86
CA PHE A 26 15.11 -29.61 -18.92
C PHE A 26 15.38 -30.91 -18.16
N SER A 27 14.33 -31.72 -17.92
CA SER A 27 14.43 -33.07 -17.31
C SER A 27 15.36 -34.04 -18.05
N ARG A 28 15.68 -33.74 -19.32
CA ARG A 28 16.56 -34.56 -20.18
C ARG A 28 17.97 -34.01 -20.31
N LEU A 29 18.23 -32.84 -19.73
CA LEU A 29 19.54 -32.20 -19.79
C LEU A 29 20.36 -32.56 -18.55
N THR A 30 21.66 -32.75 -18.75
CA THR A 30 22.62 -32.75 -17.64
C THR A 30 23.06 -31.32 -17.42
N LEU A 31 22.67 -30.76 -16.27
CA LEU A 31 22.95 -29.39 -15.88
C LEU A 31 23.91 -29.38 -14.68
N GLU A 32 24.91 -28.51 -14.75
CA GLU A 32 25.82 -28.20 -13.66
C GLU A 32 25.36 -26.89 -13.01
N GLU A 33 25.19 -26.88 -11.69
CA GLU A 33 24.82 -25.69 -10.94
C GLU A 33 26.07 -24.88 -10.57
N ILE A 34 26.01 -23.58 -10.86
CA ILE A 34 27.05 -22.61 -10.57
C ILE A 34 26.51 -21.65 -9.50
N PRO A 35 27.10 -21.65 -8.29
CA PRO A 35 26.73 -20.69 -7.25
C PRO A 35 26.98 -19.26 -7.74
N CYS A 36 25.98 -18.39 -7.64
CA CYS A 36 26.10 -16.97 -7.98
C CYS A 36 25.40 -16.06 -6.97
N HIS A 37 24.10 -16.21 -6.74
CA HIS A 37 23.34 -15.37 -5.81
C HIS A 37 22.23 -16.17 -5.12
N ARG A 38 21.81 -15.78 -3.91
CA ARG A 38 20.75 -16.49 -3.16
C ARG A 38 19.40 -16.55 -3.88
N SER A 39 19.11 -15.53 -4.69
CA SER A 39 17.84 -15.38 -5.42
C SER A 39 17.89 -15.94 -6.85
N VAL A 40 19.04 -16.50 -7.29
CA VAL A 40 19.24 -16.98 -8.66
C VAL A 40 20.02 -18.29 -8.68
N ARG A 41 19.51 -19.29 -9.41
CA ARG A 41 20.25 -20.52 -9.73
C ARG A 41 20.75 -20.46 -11.17
N LEU A 42 22.07 -20.42 -11.35
CA LEU A 42 22.70 -20.50 -12.67
C LEU A 42 23.03 -21.95 -13.01
N LEU A 43 22.43 -22.47 -14.08
CA LEU A 43 22.52 -23.86 -14.51
C LEU A 43 23.13 -23.94 -15.90
N VAL A 44 24.17 -24.75 -16.09
CA VAL A 44 24.91 -24.83 -17.36
C VAL A 44 24.82 -26.22 -17.94
N GLN A 45 24.37 -26.31 -19.19
CA GLN A 45 24.35 -27.56 -19.94
C GLN A 45 25.74 -27.83 -20.53
N ALA A 46 26.27 -29.04 -20.30
CA ALA A 46 27.50 -29.47 -20.94
C ALA A 46 27.41 -29.35 -22.48
N PRO A 47 28.49 -28.91 -23.16
CA PRO A 47 28.49 -28.75 -24.61
C PRO A 47 28.50 -30.11 -25.31
N VAL A 48 27.93 -30.16 -26.52
CA VAL A 48 27.85 -31.38 -27.35
C VAL A 48 29.23 -31.96 -27.69
N ARG A 49 30.27 -31.11 -27.75
CA ARG A 49 31.67 -31.52 -27.87
C ARG A 49 32.39 -31.16 -26.58
N ALA A 50 33.15 -32.12 -26.04
CA ALA A 50 33.96 -31.89 -24.85
C ALA A 50 34.80 -30.61 -24.99
N ASP A 51 34.59 -29.68 -24.07
CA ASP A 51 35.28 -28.40 -23.95
C ASP A 51 35.52 -28.18 -22.46
N ALA A 52 36.76 -28.43 -22.00
CA ALA A 52 37.12 -28.38 -20.59
C ALA A 52 37.01 -26.98 -19.99
N GLU A 53 36.99 -25.94 -20.83
CA GLU A 53 36.87 -24.54 -20.41
C GLU A 53 35.43 -24.02 -20.48
N HIS A 54 34.46 -24.86 -20.88
CA HIS A 54 33.08 -24.42 -21.13
C HIS A 54 32.41 -23.83 -19.89
N THR A 55 32.33 -24.60 -18.80
CA THR A 55 31.72 -24.14 -17.54
C THR A 55 32.46 -22.91 -17.03
N ALA A 56 33.80 -22.93 -16.98
CA ALA A 56 34.61 -21.80 -16.53
C ALA A 56 34.35 -20.51 -17.34
N SER A 57 34.25 -20.60 -18.67
CA SER A 57 33.95 -19.47 -19.54
C SER A 57 32.55 -18.88 -19.28
N VAL A 58 31.57 -19.75 -19.01
CA VAL A 58 30.20 -19.33 -18.68
C VAL A 58 30.14 -18.69 -17.31
N THR A 59 30.81 -19.27 -16.31
CA THR A 59 30.95 -18.70 -14.96
C THR A 59 31.56 -17.30 -15.04
N GLU A 60 32.67 -17.14 -15.75
CA GLU A 60 33.38 -15.86 -15.88
C GLU A 60 32.52 -14.81 -16.58
N LEU A 61 31.78 -15.20 -17.62
CA LEU A 61 30.97 -14.26 -18.39
C LEU A 61 29.70 -13.81 -17.66
N TYR A 62 29.01 -14.73 -16.96
CA TYR A 62 27.67 -14.47 -16.43
C TYR A 62 27.61 -14.41 -14.90
N GLY A 63 28.37 -15.25 -14.18
CA GLY A 63 28.23 -15.41 -12.73
C GLY A 63 28.35 -14.09 -11.96
N PRO A 64 29.50 -13.39 -12.02
CA PRO A 64 29.70 -12.11 -11.33
C PRO A 64 28.70 -11.02 -11.75
N TRP A 65 28.27 -11.02 -13.02
CA TRP A 65 27.32 -10.03 -13.54
C TRP A 65 25.89 -10.27 -13.06
N ILE A 66 25.47 -11.53 -12.95
CA ILE A 66 24.17 -11.92 -12.38
C ILE A 66 24.13 -11.54 -10.89
N GLU A 67 25.20 -11.85 -10.15
CA GLU A 67 25.32 -11.48 -8.74
C GLU A 67 25.25 -9.97 -8.54
N ALA A 68 25.99 -9.20 -9.35
CA ALA A 68 25.97 -7.75 -9.31
C ALA A 68 24.60 -7.17 -9.67
N ALA A 69 23.92 -7.68 -10.70
CA ALA A 69 22.58 -7.22 -11.09
C ALA A 69 21.53 -7.52 -10.02
N ALA A 70 21.54 -8.72 -9.42
CA ALA A 70 20.64 -9.08 -8.34
C ALA A 70 20.89 -8.23 -7.08
N SER A 71 22.16 -8.03 -6.73
CA SER A 71 22.54 -7.16 -5.62
C SER A 71 22.15 -5.70 -5.86
N ALA A 72 22.24 -5.22 -7.10
CA ALA A 72 21.82 -3.86 -7.45
C ALA A 72 20.32 -3.66 -7.23
N ILE A 73 19.46 -4.61 -7.62
CA ILE A 73 18.02 -4.55 -7.32
C ILE A 73 17.76 -4.54 -5.81
N ASP A 74 18.39 -5.46 -5.07
CA ASP A 74 18.22 -5.55 -3.62
C ASP A 74 18.66 -4.25 -2.94
N ASN A 75 19.82 -3.69 -3.31
CA ASN A 75 20.36 -2.49 -2.69
C ASN A 75 19.62 -1.21 -3.10
N GLU A 76 19.11 -1.14 -4.33
CA GLU A 76 18.49 0.07 -4.85
C GLU A 76 17.02 0.17 -4.47
N TYR A 77 16.29 -0.96 -4.45
CA TYR A 77 14.85 -0.97 -4.23
C TYR A 77 14.42 -1.85 -3.07
N GLY A 78 15.03 -3.01 -2.86
CA GLY A 78 14.62 -3.97 -1.82
C GLY A 78 14.90 -3.47 -0.40
N ILE A 79 16.17 -3.33 -0.04
CA ILE A 79 16.66 -2.97 1.30
C ILE A 79 16.18 -1.58 1.73
N PRO A 80 16.31 -0.49 0.92
CA PRO A 80 15.91 0.84 1.37
C PRO A 80 14.42 0.94 1.73
N ASN A 81 13.58 0.19 1.02
CA ASN A 81 12.13 0.19 1.21
C ASN A 81 11.64 -0.98 2.06
N ARG A 82 12.54 -1.82 2.59
CA ARG A 82 12.22 -3.03 3.38
C ARG A 82 11.24 -3.96 2.66
N LEU A 83 11.40 -4.12 1.36
CA LEU A 83 10.55 -5.01 0.57
C LEU A 83 10.95 -6.47 0.81
N GLU A 84 9.96 -7.33 0.95
CA GLU A 84 10.15 -8.78 1.02
C GLU A 84 9.86 -9.43 -0.33
N SER A 85 10.77 -10.27 -0.81
CA SER A 85 10.56 -11.05 -2.02
C SER A 85 9.45 -12.08 -1.80
N GLN A 86 8.48 -12.10 -2.72
CA GLN A 86 7.37 -13.04 -2.78
C GLN A 86 7.74 -14.35 -3.51
N ALA A 87 8.94 -14.42 -4.11
CA ALA A 87 9.39 -15.62 -4.81
C ALA A 87 9.62 -16.79 -3.84
N LYS A 88 8.94 -17.91 -4.09
CA LYS A 88 9.08 -19.15 -3.29
C LYS A 88 10.36 -19.92 -3.61
N GLU A 89 10.84 -19.80 -4.84
CA GLU A 89 12.07 -20.42 -5.33
C GLU A 89 12.97 -19.38 -6.01
N PRO A 90 14.30 -19.61 -6.03
CA PRO A 90 15.22 -18.79 -6.82
C PRO A 90 14.88 -18.82 -8.31
N LEU A 91 15.19 -17.72 -9.01
CA LEU A 91 15.07 -17.64 -10.46
C LEU A 91 16.05 -18.60 -11.15
N ASP A 92 15.54 -19.49 -12.00
CA ASP A 92 16.37 -20.41 -12.78
C ASP A 92 16.85 -19.78 -14.08
N ILE A 93 18.18 -19.74 -14.25
CA ILE A 93 18.84 -19.32 -15.49
C ILE A 93 19.59 -20.51 -16.08
N VAL A 94 19.19 -20.96 -17.27
CA VAL A 94 19.79 -22.10 -17.98
C VAL A 94 20.60 -21.64 -19.19
N ILE A 95 21.89 -21.97 -19.20
CA ILE A 95 22.80 -21.73 -20.32
C ILE A 95 22.93 -23.01 -21.14
N LEU A 96 22.36 -23.03 -22.34
CA LEU A 96 22.35 -24.21 -23.21
C LEU A 96 23.63 -24.32 -24.03
N GLY A 97 24.24 -25.50 -24.05
CA GLY A 97 25.53 -25.74 -24.72
C GLY A 97 25.45 -25.89 -26.25
N SER A 98 24.28 -25.66 -26.87
CA SER A 98 24.11 -25.81 -28.32
C SER A 98 22.94 -25.00 -28.92
N ILE A 99 23.09 -24.61 -30.19
CA ILE A 99 22.02 -23.96 -30.99
C ILE A 99 20.77 -24.85 -31.10
N PRO A 100 20.85 -26.17 -31.39
CA PRO A 100 19.67 -27.03 -31.43
C PRO A 100 18.90 -27.07 -30.10
N SER A 101 19.60 -27.12 -28.97
CA SER A 101 18.96 -27.07 -27.64
C SER A 101 18.19 -25.76 -27.45
N TYR A 102 18.79 -24.64 -27.81
CA TYR A 102 18.16 -23.33 -27.71
C TYR A 102 16.95 -23.17 -28.63
N LYS A 103 17.05 -23.65 -29.88
CA LYS A 103 15.89 -23.72 -30.79
C LYS A 103 14.78 -24.64 -30.28
N ASN A 104 15.11 -25.63 -29.46
CA ASN A 104 14.11 -26.46 -28.81
C ASN A 104 13.44 -25.69 -27.65
N ALA A 105 14.20 -24.94 -26.85
CA ALA A 105 13.67 -24.07 -25.81
C ALA A 105 12.68 -23.03 -26.35
N GLN A 106 13.00 -22.41 -27.48
CA GLN A 106 12.12 -21.48 -28.19
C GLN A 106 10.71 -22.03 -28.49
N ARG A 107 10.53 -23.36 -28.57
CA ARG A 107 9.21 -23.98 -28.81
C ARG A 107 8.28 -23.95 -27.61
N TYR A 108 8.82 -23.67 -26.42
CA TYR A 108 8.10 -23.63 -25.15
C TYR A 108 7.88 -22.19 -24.66
N VAL A 109 7.96 -21.22 -25.57
CA VAL A 109 7.79 -19.80 -25.28
C VAL A 109 6.41 -19.38 -25.77
N PRO A 110 5.49 -18.97 -24.88
CA PRO A 110 4.14 -18.57 -25.29
C PRO A 110 4.15 -17.27 -26.11
N HIS A 111 5.05 -16.34 -25.77
CA HIS A 111 5.23 -15.06 -26.44
C HIS A 111 6.73 -14.73 -26.55
N PRO A 112 7.24 -14.37 -27.74
CA PRO A 112 8.65 -14.01 -27.89
C PRO A 112 9.02 -12.81 -27.01
N THR A 113 10.18 -12.89 -26.36
CA THR A 113 10.75 -11.82 -25.52
C THR A 113 11.52 -10.80 -26.35
N ASP A 114 11.81 -9.62 -25.79
CA ASP A 114 12.78 -8.69 -26.36
C ASP A 114 14.13 -9.42 -26.49
N ASP A 115 14.70 -9.46 -27.71
CA ASP A 115 15.88 -10.26 -28.08
C ASP A 115 15.65 -11.79 -28.11
N TYR A 116 14.53 -12.23 -28.68
CA TYR A 116 14.14 -13.64 -28.85
C TYR A 116 15.19 -14.56 -29.50
N GLU A 117 16.15 -14.00 -30.25
CA GLU A 117 17.27 -14.75 -30.83
C GLU A 117 18.39 -15.07 -29.83
N ARG A 118 18.46 -14.34 -28.72
CA ARG A 118 19.55 -14.39 -27.72
C ARG A 118 19.09 -14.94 -26.38
N VAL A 119 17.89 -14.62 -25.93
CA VAL A 119 17.34 -15.07 -24.65
C VAL A 119 15.84 -15.36 -24.78
N VAL A 120 15.34 -16.35 -24.03
CA VAL A 120 13.91 -16.65 -23.95
C VAL A 120 13.49 -16.97 -22.51
N LEU A 121 12.23 -16.69 -22.19
CA LEU A 121 11.57 -17.12 -20.95
C LEU A 121 10.65 -18.31 -21.27
N VAL A 122 10.93 -19.47 -20.66
CA VAL A 122 10.17 -20.71 -20.86
C VAL A 122 9.12 -20.85 -19.75
N GLU A 123 7.84 -20.88 -20.13
CA GLU A 123 6.70 -20.91 -19.19
C GLU A 123 5.75 -22.10 -19.46
N PRO A 124 5.18 -22.72 -18.41
CA PRO A 124 5.67 -22.80 -17.01
C PRO A 124 6.98 -23.63 -16.93
N PRO A 125 7.87 -23.45 -15.94
CA PRO A 125 7.70 -22.71 -14.67
C PRO A 125 8.37 -21.31 -14.60
N GLY A 126 8.80 -20.73 -15.73
CA GLY A 126 9.43 -19.39 -15.75
C GLY A 126 10.96 -19.44 -15.76
N ILE A 127 11.55 -20.25 -16.65
CA ILE A 127 13.00 -20.49 -16.73
C ILE A 127 13.61 -19.58 -17.79
N LEU A 128 14.55 -18.73 -17.41
CA LEU A 128 15.31 -17.91 -18.36
C LEU A 128 16.38 -18.75 -19.04
N THR A 129 16.41 -18.69 -20.37
CA THR A 129 17.28 -19.56 -21.16
C THR A 129 18.04 -18.75 -22.19
N THR A 130 19.36 -18.94 -22.24
CA THR A 130 20.21 -18.49 -23.35
C THR A 130 21.09 -19.65 -23.83
N ARG A 131 22.03 -19.38 -24.73
CA ARG A 131 22.95 -20.39 -25.25
C ARG A 131 24.39 -19.92 -25.20
N TRP A 132 25.30 -20.87 -25.02
CA TRP A 132 26.73 -20.66 -25.13
C TRP A 132 27.32 -21.65 -26.14
N ASP A 133 27.68 -21.13 -27.31
CA ASP A 133 28.22 -21.93 -28.40
C ASP A 133 29.36 -21.19 -29.13
N ARG A 134 30.09 -21.91 -30.01
CA ARG A 134 31.28 -21.38 -30.70
C ARG A 134 31.01 -20.14 -31.56
N THR A 135 29.77 -19.92 -32.01
CA THR A 135 29.40 -18.72 -32.78
C THR A 135 29.28 -17.49 -31.90
N LEU A 136 28.75 -17.65 -30.69
CA LEU A 136 28.61 -16.57 -29.71
C LEU A 136 29.92 -16.21 -29.02
N LYS A 137 30.89 -17.13 -28.88
CA LYS A 137 32.24 -16.83 -28.35
C LYS A 137 32.98 -15.70 -29.09
N ARG A 138 32.49 -15.25 -30.25
CA ARG A 138 33.10 -14.16 -31.05
C ARG A 138 32.48 -12.78 -30.81
N ALA A 139 31.30 -12.71 -30.20
CA ALA A 139 30.66 -11.44 -29.91
C ALA A 139 31.29 -10.80 -28.65
N PRO A 140 31.29 -9.46 -28.53
CA PRO A 140 31.71 -8.80 -27.31
C PRO A 140 30.90 -9.29 -26.10
N GLY A 141 31.57 -9.55 -24.97
CA GLY A 141 30.92 -10.15 -23.80
C GLY A 141 29.72 -9.35 -23.28
N HIS A 142 29.78 -8.01 -23.36
CA HIS A 142 28.69 -7.12 -22.91
C HIS A 142 27.42 -7.30 -23.75
N GLU A 143 27.55 -7.48 -25.07
CA GLU A 143 26.41 -7.72 -25.96
C GLU A 143 25.74 -9.08 -25.72
N LEU A 144 26.50 -10.06 -25.24
CA LEU A 144 25.99 -11.40 -24.93
C LEU A 144 25.20 -11.41 -23.62
N ARG A 145 25.74 -10.76 -22.58
CA ARG A 145 25.16 -10.80 -21.25
C ARG A 145 24.00 -9.83 -21.04
N THR A 146 24.01 -8.67 -21.70
CA THR A 146 23.00 -7.62 -21.47
C THR A 146 21.55 -8.10 -21.65
N PRO A 147 21.17 -8.83 -22.74
CA PRO A 147 19.79 -9.31 -22.89
C PRO A 147 19.36 -10.25 -21.76
N LEU A 148 20.25 -11.16 -21.34
CA LEU A 148 19.98 -12.07 -20.23
C LEU A 148 19.82 -11.32 -18.92
N LEU A 149 20.75 -10.40 -18.61
CA LEU A 149 20.73 -9.61 -17.38
C LEU A 149 19.47 -8.74 -17.31
N ARG A 150 19.02 -8.16 -18.43
CA ARG A 150 17.79 -7.37 -18.51
C ARG A 150 16.57 -8.21 -18.14
N LEU A 151 16.41 -9.40 -18.72
CA LEU A 151 15.29 -10.28 -18.37
C LEU A 151 15.41 -10.80 -16.93
N ALA A 152 16.61 -11.18 -16.47
CA ALA A 152 16.83 -11.63 -15.10
C ALA A 152 16.45 -10.55 -14.08
N THR A 153 16.90 -9.32 -14.31
CA THR A 153 16.61 -8.15 -13.45
C THR A 153 15.12 -7.83 -13.45
N ARG A 154 14.43 -7.99 -14.59
CA ARG A 154 12.97 -7.84 -14.68
C ARG A 154 12.24 -8.86 -13.81
N GLU A 155 12.59 -10.14 -13.90
CA GLU A 155 11.94 -11.17 -13.10
C GLU A 155 12.28 -11.05 -11.60
N LEU A 156 13.51 -10.61 -11.27
CA LEU A 156 13.88 -10.28 -9.89
C LEU A 156 13.10 -9.06 -9.34
N LEU A 157 12.85 -8.05 -10.16
CA LEU A 157 12.00 -6.92 -9.76
C LEU A 157 10.55 -7.37 -9.50
N LYS A 158 9.98 -8.20 -10.38
CA LYS A 158 8.64 -8.78 -10.18
C LYS A 158 8.55 -9.64 -8.92
N ALA A 159 9.66 -10.24 -8.47
CA ALA A 159 9.65 -11.01 -7.22
C ALA A 159 9.28 -10.14 -6.00
N TYR A 160 9.46 -8.82 -6.04
CA TYR A 160 9.03 -7.90 -4.97
C TYR A 160 7.57 -7.44 -5.09
N GLN A 161 6.86 -7.88 -6.12
CA GLN A 161 5.49 -7.46 -6.36
C GLN A 161 4.52 -8.19 -5.42
N ALA A 162 3.76 -7.42 -4.63
CA ALA A 162 2.87 -7.96 -3.59
C ALA A 162 1.43 -8.23 -4.06
N VAL A 163 1.12 -7.91 -5.32
CA VAL A 163 -0.24 -7.87 -5.89
C VAL A 163 -0.24 -8.49 -7.29
N GLU A 164 -1.38 -9.05 -7.71
CA GLU A 164 -1.49 -9.71 -9.03
C GLU A 164 -1.56 -8.73 -10.22
N THR A 165 -1.82 -7.44 -9.96
CA THR A 165 -1.89 -6.40 -11.00
C THR A 165 -0.55 -6.25 -11.70
N PRO A 166 -0.42 -6.35 -13.04
CA PRO A 166 0.86 -6.22 -13.72
C PRO A 166 1.58 -4.89 -13.42
N LEU A 167 2.89 -4.95 -13.21
CA LEU A 167 3.72 -3.75 -13.05
C LEU A 167 3.77 -2.96 -14.36
N GLU A 168 3.90 -1.64 -14.25
CA GLU A 168 3.91 -0.72 -15.39
C GLU A 168 5.05 -1.03 -16.38
N PRO A 169 4.79 -0.98 -17.71
CA PRO A 169 5.79 -1.30 -18.73
C PRO A 169 7.09 -0.49 -18.63
N TRP A 170 7.01 0.80 -18.27
CA TRP A 170 8.19 1.67 -18.19
C TRP A 170 9.11 1.29 -17.03
N LEU A 171 8.57 0.81 -15.90
CA LEU A 171 9.38 0.26 -14.80
C LEU A 171 9.93 -1.12 -15.17
N LEU A 172 9.08 -1.99 -15.74
CA LEU A 172 9.46 -3.34 -16.13
C LEU A 172 10.55 -3.39 -17.22
N GLY A 173 10.56 -2.42 -18.14
CA GLY A 173 11.62 -2.29 -19.15
C GLY A 173 12.76 -1.39 -18.68
N GLY A 174 12.42 -0.23 -18.14
CA GLY A 174 13.36 0.84 -17.84
C GLY A 174 14.28 0.57 -16.65
N ILE A 175 13.80 -0.02 -15.54
CA ILE A 175 14.67 -0.33 -14.39
C ILE A 175 15.72 -1.37 -14.78
N PRO A 176 15.34 -2.52 -15.38
CA PRO A 176 16.32 -3.48 -15.85
C PRO A 176 17.32 -2.90 -16.83
N ALA A 177 16.86 -2.09 -17.79
CA ALA A 177 17.72 -1.42 -18.73
C ALA A 177 18.68 -0.44 -18.04
N PHE A 178 18.19 0.39 -17.12
CA PHE A 178 19.00 1.31 -16.33
C PHE A 178 20.11 0.57 -15.57
N ILE A 179 19.80 -0.52 -14.88
CA ILE A 179 20.77 -1.25 -14.05
C ILE A 179 21.83 -1.94 -14.91
N VAL A 180 21.43 -2.67 -15.95
CA VAL A 180 22.30 -3.67 -16.59
C VAL A 180 22.96 -3.21 -17.87
N HIS A 181 22.62 -2.04 -18.42
CA HIS A 181 23.32 -1.54 -19.60
C HIS A 181 24.73 -1.05 -19.25
N HIS A 182 25.71 -1.54 -19.99
CA HIS A 182 27.11 -1.23 -19.76
C HIS A 182 27.96 -1.37 -21.03
N GLY A 183 29.10 -0.68 -21.05
CA GLY A 183 30.05 -0.68 -22.17
C GLY A 183 31.03 -1.87 -22.16
N PRO A 184 31.91 -1.96 -23.18
CA PRO A 184 32.89 -3.03 -23.31
C PRO A 184 33.91 -3.08 -22.16
N ASP A 185 34.24 -1.92 -21.56
CA ASP A 185 35.25 -1.78 -20.51
C ASP A 185 34.66 -1.84 -19.09
N ALA A 186 33.35 -2.08 -18.95
CA ALA A 186 32.69 -2.14 -17.65
C ALA A 186 33.03 -3.43 -16.89
N THR A 187 33.06 -3.31 -15.57
CA THR A 187 33.20 -4.43 -14.63
C THR A 187 31.86 -4.71 -13.93
N PRO A 188 31.67 -5.88 -13.28
CA PRO A 188 30.45 -6.16 -12.52
C PRO A 188 30.11 -5.07 -11.49
N GLU A 189 31.12 -4.50 -10.82
CA GLU A 189 30.94 -3.43 -9.83
C GLU A 189 30.38 -2.14 -10.44
N SER A 190 30.53 -1.96 -11.76
CA SER A 190 29.96 -0.81 -12.47
C SER A 190 28.43 -0.81 -12.45
N LEU A 191 27.77 -1.96 -12.21
CA LEU A 191 26.31 -2.03 -12.08
C LEU A 191 25.77 -1.38 -10.80
N ALA A 192 26.62 -1.13 -9.80
CA ALA A 192 26.23 -0.37 -8.60
C ALA A 192 26.10 1.14 -8.88
N HIS A 193 26.71 1.61 -9.97
CA HIS A 193 26.65 3.00 -10.43
C HIS A 193 26.37 3.03 -11.93
N PRO A 194 25.13 2.71 -12.35
CA PRO A 194 24.86 2.46 -13.75
C PRO A 194 25.13 3.68 -14.63
N ALA A 195 25.81 3.44 -15.74
CA ALA A 195 26.04 4.44 -16.77
C ALA A 195 24.78 4.62 -17.62
N PRO A 196 24.55 5.81 -18.21
CA PRO A 196 23.43 6.00 -19.11
C PRO A 196 23.62 5.14 -20.36
N TRP A 197 22.50 4.67 -20.93
CA TRP A 197 22.55 3.81 -22.11
C TRP A 197 23.09 4.59 -23.32
N ALA A 198 24.33 4.28 -23.71
CA ALA A 198 25.05 5.00 -24.76
C ALA A 198 24.32 5.05 -26.10
N ALA A 199 23.68 3.94 -26.54
CA ALA A 199 22.92 3.93 -27.80
C ALA A 199 21.71 4.87 -27.74
N ALA A 200 20.99 4.90 -26.61
CA ALA A 200 19.87 5.81 -26.39
C ALA A 200 20.33 7.27 -26.41
N LEU A 201 21.46 7.57 -25.74
CA LEU A 201 22.05 8.91 -25.74
C LEU A 201 22.50 9.34 -27.14
N GLU A 202 23.14 8.47 -27.92
CA GLU A 202 23.57 8.80 -29.28
C GLU A 202 22.37 9.02 -30.23
N ARG A 203 21.26 8.28 -30.06
CA ARG A 203 20.01 8.56 -30.77
C ARG A 203 19.48 9.96 -30.40
N LEU A 204 19.48 10.32 -29.12
CA LEU A 204 19.10 11.68 -28.71
C LEU A 204 20.07 12.74 -29.24
N ARG A 205 21.38 12.49 -29.23
CA ARG A 205 22.40 13.43 -29.76
C ARG A 205 22.08 13.84 -31.20
N ALA A 206 21.68 12.89 -32.04
CA ALA A 206 21.31 13.14 -33.43
C ALA A 206 20.08 14.05 -33.58
N LEU A 207 19.31 14.27 -32.51
CA LEU A 207 18.09 15.07 -32.45
C LEU A 207 18.27 16.36 -31.64
N VAL A 208 19.33 16.50 -30.85
CA VAL A 208 19.55 17.68 -29.99
C VAL A 208 19.66 18.98 -30.79
N GLU A 209 20.17 18.93 -32.03
CA GLU A 209 20.30 20.09 -32.92
C GLU A 209 18.98 20.52 -33.60
N ASP A 210 17.93 19.71 -33.53
CA ASP A 210 16.61 19.96 -34.15
C ASP A 210 15.51 19.83 -33.09
N GLU A 211 15.10 20.96 -32.53
CA GLU A 211 14.10 21.05 -31.46
C GLU A 211 12.76 20.41 -31.84
N GLU A 212 12.29 20.63 -33.07
CA GLU A 212 11.03 20.08 -33.55
C GLU A 212 11.09 18.55 -33.66
N ARG A 213 12.20 18.01 -34.18
CA ARG A 213 12.41 16.55 -34.24
C ARG A 213 12.60 15.92 -32.87
N ARG A 214 13.24 16.64 -31.93
CA ARG A 214 13.42 16.19 -30.55
C ARG A 214 12.07 16.09 -29.84
N GLU A 215 11.23 17.10 -29.94
CA GLU A 215 9.87 17.10 -29.38
C GLU A 215 9.01 15.97 -29.97
N GLN A 216 9.16 15.67 -31.27
CA GLN A 216 8.47 14.57 -31.93
C GLN A 216 8.96 13.18 -31.47
N PHE A 217 10.24 13.05 -31.16
CA PHE A 217 10.84 11.77 -30.74
C PHE A 217 10.59 11.44 -29.26
N LEU A 218 10.62 12.45 -28.40
CA LEU A 218 10.44 12.23 -26.96
C LEU A 218 8.99 11.85 -26.67
N ILE A 219 8.84 10.76 -25.94
CA ILE A 219 7.57 10.32 -25.39
C ILE A 219 7.31 11.18 -24.15
N PRO A 220 6.17 11.89 -24.06
CA PRO A 220 5.81 12.63 -22.85
C PRO A 220 5.85 11.74 -21.62
N LEU A 221 6.37 12.25 -20.51
CA LEU A 221 6.58 11.44 -19.30
C LEU A 221 5.27 10.78 -18.80
N ALA A 222 4.15 11.51 -18.86
CA ALA A 222 2.83 10.96 -18.52
C ALA A 222 2.43 9.77 -19.42
N GLU A 223 2.61 9.90 -20.74
CA GLU A 223 2.32 8.81 -21.70
C GLU A 223 3.23 7.59 -21.47
N LEU A 224 4.47 7.81 -21.03
CA LEU A 224 5.40 6.73 -20.69
C LEU A 224 4.96 5.97 -19.43
N ILE A 225 4.55 6.70 -18.38
CA ILE A 225 4.18 6.12 -17.09
C ILE A 225 2.84 5.39 -17.16
N ASP A 226 1.82 6.06 -17.71
CA ASP A 226 0.42 5.57 -17.71
C ASP A 226 0.14 4.61 -18.88
N CYS A 227 1.19 4.10 -19.52
CA CYS A 227 1.08 3.14 -20.60
C CYS A 227 0.47 1.81 -20.07
N PRO A 228 -0.69 1.37 -20.59
CA PRO A 228 -1.49 0.32 -19.96
C PRO A 228 -0.92 -1.09 -20.14
N GLY A 229 0.01 -1.28 -21.08
CA GLY A 229 0.57 -2.60 -21.35
C GLY A 229 1.75 -2.63 -22.31
N PRO A 230 2.43 -3.78 -22.44
CA PRO A 230 3.61 -3.93 -23.30
C PRO A 230 3.35 -3.71 -24.78
N LYS A 231 2.13 -4.01 -25.25
CA LYS A 231 1.75 -3.80 -26.65
C LYS A 231 1.61 -2.31 -26.96
N GLU A 232 0.93 -1.57 -26.10
CA GLU A 232 0.73 -0.13 -26.20
C GLU A 232 2.08 0.60 -26.06
N ALA A 233 2.99 0.10 -25.23
CA ALA A 233 4.35 0.62 -25.11
C ALA A 233 5.12 0.52 -26.44
N ALA A 234 5.02 -0.64 -27.12
CA ALA A 234 5.62 -0.81 -28.44
C ALA A 234 4.99 0.11 -29.49
N GLU A 235 3.65 0.23 -29.50
CA GLU A 235 2.92 1.13 -30.40
C GLU A 235 3.31 2.59 -30.19
N LEU A 236 3.52 3.01 -28.93
CA LEU A 236 3.96 4.34 -28.55
C LEU A 236 5.39 4.61 -29.02
N GLY A 237 6.33 3.71 -28.74
CA GLY A 237 7.71 3.82 -29.25
C GLY A 237 7.77 3.88 -30.77
N MET A 238 6.91 3.12 -31.46
CA MET A 238 6.80 3.14 -32.91
C MET A 238 6.19 4.45 -33.45
N LYS A 239 5.17 4.99 -32.78
CA LYS A 239 4.57 6.30 -33.11
C LYS A 239 5.65 7.38 -33.10
N HIS A 240 6.41 7.50 -32.00
CA HIS A 240 7.42 8.54 -31.84
C HIS A 240 8.65 8.35 -32.74
N ALA A 241 9.08 7.11 -32.99
CA ALA A 241 10.12 6.83 -33.98
C ALA A 241 9.71 7.26 -35.40
N ARG A 242 8.45 7.05 -35.79
CA ARG A 242 7.92 7.47 -37.10
C ARG A 242 7.82 8.99 -37.22
N LEU A 243 7.36 9.67 -36.17
CA LEU A 243 7.27 11.13 -36.15
C LEU A 243 8.65 11.76 -36.37
N ALA A 244 9.70 11.18 -35.77
CA ALA A 244 11.09 11.66 -35.90
C ALA A 244 11.87 11.09 -37.10
N ASP A 245 11.23 10.38 -38.04
CA ASP A 245 11.87 9.74 -39.21
C ASP A 245 13.02 8.77 -38.86
N ILE A 246 12.92 8.08 -37.72
CA ILE A 246 13.90 7.08 -37.26
C ILE A 246 13.54 5.71 -37.84
N LYS A 247 14.50 5.11 -38.55
CA LYS A 247 14.37 3.75 -39.07
C LYS A 247 14.60 2.73 -37.95
N LEU A 248 13.53 2.02 -37.61
CA LEU A 248 13.60 0.86 -36.71
C LEU A 248 14.08 -0.37 -37.46
N GLY A 249 14.95 -1.16 -36.81
CA GLY A 249 15.24 -2.52 -37.27
C GLY A 249 13.97 -3.35 -37.22
N HIS A 250 13.74 -4.19 -38.24
CA HIS A 250 12.59 -5.07 -38.28
C HIS A 250 13.05 -6.51 -38.08
N HIS A 251 12.74 -7.06 -36.92
CA HIS A 251 12.87 -8.49 -36.65
C HIS A 251 11.45 -9.10 -36.57
N PRO A 252 11.16 -10.24 -37.23
CA PRO A 252 9.80 -10.76 -37.35
C PRO A 252 9.16 -11.22 -36.04
N TYR A 253 9.93 -11.27 -34.95
CA TYR A 253 9.48 -11.73 -33.64
C TYR A 253 9.55 -10.65 -32.55
N ASP A 254 10.10 -9.48 -32.85
CA ASP A 254 10.20 -8.37 -31.89
C ASP A 254 9.06 -7.39 -32.17
N LEU A 255 8.42 -6.86 -31.11
CA LEU A 255 7.43 -5.79 -31.28
C LEU A 255 8.16 -4.51 -31.70
N PRO A 256 7.95 -3.98 -32.93
CA PRO A 256 8.66 -2.79 -33.37
C PRO A 256 8.32 -1.61 -32.45
N GLY A 257 9.33 -0.94 -31.89
CA GLY A 257 9.16 0.23 -31.02
C GLY A 257 9.40 -0.02 -29.53
N THR A 258 9.42 -1.27 -29.05
CA THR A 258 9.69 -1.59 -27.63
C THR A 258 11.06 -1.08 -27.16
N GLU A 259 12.08 -1.17 -28.03
CA GLU A 259 13.43 -0.69 -27.73
C GLU A 259 13.42 0.83 -27.49
N ILE A 260 12.73 1.62 -28.33
CA ILE A 260 12.64 3.08 -28.17
C ILE A 260 11.93 3.45 -26.86
N PHE A 261 10.82 2.78 -26.55
CA PHE A 261 10.11 2.99 -25.29
C PHE A 261 11.02 2.68 -24.08
N THR A 262 11.72 1.55 -24.12
CA THR A 262 12.61 1.11 -23.04
C THR A 262 13.82 2.02 -22.88
N GLU A 263 14.42 2.47 -23.99
CA GLU A 263 15.53 3.42 -24.00
C GLU A 263 15.14 4.74 -23.31
N GLN A 264 13.99 5.30 -23.67
CA GLN A 264 13.52 6.54 -23.06
C GLN A 264 13.17 6.34 -21.58
N ALA A 265 12.55 5.22 -21.20
CA ALA A 265 12.29 4.89 -19.81
C ALA A 265 13.58 4.76 -18.98
N ALA A 266 14.61 4.10 -19.53
CA ALA A 266 15.90 3.96 -18.87
C ALA A 266 16.60 5.31 -18.66
N LEU A 267 16.49 6.24 -19.61
CA LEU A 267 17.04 7.60 -19.47
C LEU A 267 16.31 8.42 -18.42
N TRP A 268 14.98 8.32 -18.34
CA TRP A 268 14.19 8.95 -17.28
C TRP A 268 14.56 8.40 -15.90
N ILE A 269 14.70 7.09 -15.76
CA ILE A 269 15.12 6.44 -14.52
C ILE A 269 16.54 6.88 -14.14
N HIS A 270 17.46 6.94 -15.11
CA HIS A 270 18.79 7.49 -14.89
C HIS A 270 18.75 8.96 -14.40
N PHE A 271 17.86 9.78 -14.97
CA PHE A 271 17.64 11.15 -14.49
C PHE A 271 17.07 11.20 -13.07
N PHE A 272 16.15 10.32 -12.69
CA PHE A 272 15.66 10.29 -11.31
C PHE A 272 16.75 9.91 -10.30
N HIS A 273 17.67 9.02 -10.69
CA HIS A 273 18.78 8.61 -9.83
C HIS A 273 19.94 9.60 -9.77
N GLN A 274 20.31 10.22 -10.89
CA GLN A 274 21.54 11.03 -11.00
C GLN A 274 21.31 12.49 -11.37
N GLY A 275 20.13 12.81 -11.91
CA GLY A 275 19.75 14.16 -12.32
C GLY A 275 19.79 15.14 -11.15
N ARG A 276 20.29 16.35 -11.41
CA ARG A 276 20.42 17.42 -10.40
C ARG A 276 21.18 16.96 -9.13
N GLY A 277 22.16 16.06 -9.27
CA GLY A 277 22.94 15.55 -8.15
C GLY A 277 22.19 14.52 -7.29
N GLY A 278 21.27 13.76 -7.90
CA GLY A 278 20.50 12.73 -7.21
C GLY A 278 19.31 13.25 -6.40
N ARG A 279 18.86 14.49 -6.68
CA ARG A 279 17.78 15.17 -5.94
C ARG A 279 16.47 14.37 -5.89
N TYR A 280 16.19 13.56 -6.91
CA TYR A 280 14.95 12.79 -7.01
C TYR A 280 15.09 11.33 -6.57
N GLN A 281 16.30 10.89 -6.22
CA GLN A 281 16.61 9.46 -6.04
C GLN A 281 15.76 8.81 -4.95
N GLU A 282 15.72 9.39 -3.76
CA GLU A 282 14.96 8.85 -2.62
C GLU A 282 13.45 8.82 -2.92
N ALA A 283 12.93 9.91 -3.47
CA ALA A 283 11.52 10.00 -3.85
C ALA A 283 11.16 8.98 -4.94
N PHE A 284 12.02 8.79 -5.94
CA PHE A 284 11.80 7.80 -6.98
C PHE A 284 11.86 6.36 -6.45
N ARG A 285 12.79 6.05 -5.54
CA ARG A 285 12.83 4.74 -4.86
C ARG A 285 11.53 4.45 -4.09
N ASN A 286 11.00 5.45 -3.39
CA ASN A 286 9.72 5.34 -2.69
C ASN A 286 8.55 5.16 -3.67
N TYR A 287 8.58 5.80 -4.84
CA TYR A 287 7.59 5.58 -5.88
C TYR A 287 7.63 4.14 -6.40
N VAL A 288 8.82 3.60 -6.70
CA VAL A 288 8.95 2.21 -7.18
C VAL A 288 8.39 1.22 -6.14
N ALA A 289 8.66 1.43 -4.86
CA ALA A 289 8.05 0.63 -3.80
C ALA A 289 6.51 0.69 -3.84
N LYS A 290 5.93 1.88 -3.98
CA LYS A 290 4.47 2.05 -4.14
C LYS A 290 3.93 1.36 -5.38
N ALA A 291 4.61 1.48 -6.52
CA ALA A 291 4.22 0.86 -7.78
C ALA A 291 4.18 -0.67 -7.68
N LEU A 292 5.13 -1.28 -6.95
CA LEU A 292 5.14 -2.73 -6.66
C LEU A 292 3.95 -3.19 -5.80
N HIS A 293 3.25 -2.26 -5.14
CA HIS A 293 2.01 -2.48 -4.37
C HIS A 293 0.76 -1.93 -5.10
N ALA A 294 0.74 -1.92 -6.45
CA ALA A 294 -0.36 -1.41 -7.29
C ALA A 294 -0.69 0.08 -7.07
N ASN A 295 0.27 0.87 -6.58
CA ASN A 295 0.15 2.32 -6.48
C ASN A 295 1.18 3.02 -7.38
N GLY A 296 1.16 2.66 -8.65
CA GLY A 296 1.91 3.35 -9.71
C GLY A 296 1.03 4.37 -10.43
N GLY A 297 1.65 5.16 -11.31
CA GLY A 297 0.99 6.10 -12.20
C GLY A 297 1.69 7.46 -12.17
N SER A 298 1.37 8.31 -13.15
CA SER A 298 1.92 9.66 -13.24
C SER A 298 1.58 10.48 -12.00
N GLU A 299 0.34 10.42 -11.52
CA GLU A 299 -0.10 11.10 -10.30
C GLU A 299 0.65 10.59 -9.05
N PRO A 300 0.70 9.29 -8.72
CA PRO A 300 1.52 8.79 -7.61
C PRO A 300 3.01 9.13 -7.70
N LEU A 301 3.58 9.19 -8.91
CA LEU A 301 4.96 9.66 -9.11
C LEU A 301 5.09 11.14 -8.75
N MET A 302 4.24 12.01 -9.29
CA MET A 302 4.29 13.45 -9.02
C MET A 302 4.08 13.75 -7.54
N LEU A 303 3.14 13.06 -6.89
CA LEU A 303 2.92 13.15 -5.44
C LEU A 303 4.16 12.74 -4.63
N THR A 304 4.89 11.72 -5.09
CA THR A 304 6.09 11.25 -4.40
C THR A 304 7.28 12.19 -4.63
N LEU A 305 7.41 12.76 -5.83
CA LEU A 305 8.42 13.77 -6.17
C LEU A 305 8.13 15.17 -5.59
N GLY A 306 6.87 15.44 -5.20
CA GLY A 306 6.43 16.75 -4.69
C GLY A 306 6.26 17.80 -5.78
N LEU A 307 5.79 17.38 -6.96
CA LEU A 307 5.57 18.22 -8.14
C LEU A 307 4.08 18.25 -8.50
N GLY A 308 3.64 19.29 -9.20
CA GLY A 308 2.25 19.43 -9.64
C GLY A 308 1.96 18.59 -10.88
N GLU A 309 2.81 18.72 -11.90
CA GLU A 309 2.59 18.08 -13.21
C GLU A 309 3.91 17.48 -13.78
N PRO A 310 3.85 16.38 -14.57
CA PRO A 310 5.02 15.75 -15.18
C PRO A 310 5.87 16.69 -16.06
N GLU A 311 5.23 17.66 -16.70
CA GLU A 311 5.85 18.64 -17.61
C GLU A 311 6.91 19.50 -16.90
N GLU A 312 6.81 19.68 -15.57
CA GLU A 312 7.80 20.40 -14.77
C GLU A 312 9.20 19.75 -14.84
N LEU A 313 9.26 18.45 -15.15
CA LEU A 313 10.51 17.68 -15.22
C LEU A 313 11.17 17.68 -16.59
N GLU A 314 10.46 18.06 -17.66
CA GLU A 314 10.97 17.97 -19.03
C GLU A 314 12.20 18.85 -19.25
N THR A 315 12.15 20.11 -18.82
CA THR A 315 13.29 21.04 -18.95
C THR A 315 14.51 20.56 -18.14
N PRO A 316 14.39 20.20 -16.84
CA PRO A 316 15.48 19.56 -16.09
C PRO A 316 16.03 18.28 -16.72
N PHE A 317 15.16 17.43 -17.27
CA PHE A 317 15.53 16.18 -17.91
C PHE A 317 16.35 16.43 -19.17
N LEU A 318 15.87 17.30 -20.06
CA LEU A 318 16.58 17.68 -21.29
C LEU A 318 17.96 18.25 -21.01
N ALA A 319 18.08 19.10 -19.99
CA ALA A 319 19.37 19.65 -19.62
C ALA A 319 20.30 18.62 -18.96
N HIS A 320 19.76 17.63 -18.26
CA HIS A 320 20.54 16.47 -17.79
C HIS A 320 21.05 15.65 -18.99
N MET A 321 20.21 15.43 -20.00
CA MET A 321 20.64 14.75 -21.23
C MET A 321 21.72 15.54 -21.97
N ASP A 322 21.58 16.86 -22.12
CA ASP A 322 22.59 17.72 -22.76
C ASP A 322 23.94 17.69 -22.01
N MET A 323 23.90 17.69 -20.67
CA MET A 323 25.10 17.52 -19.83
C MET A 323 25.80 16.19 -20.10
N LEU A 324 25.05 15.07 -20.17
CA LEU A 324 25.61 13.75 -20.47
C LEU A 324 26.21 13.68 -21.89
N LEU A 325 25.73 14.52 -22.81
CA LEU A 325 26.23 14.62 -24.17
C LEU A 325 27.43 15.58 -24.32
N GLY A 326 27.84 16.26 -23.25
CA GLY A 326 28.98 17.18 -23.23
C GLY A 326 28.64 18.65 -23.57
N GLY A 327 27.37 19.05 -23.49
CA GLY A 327 26.92 20.43 -23.69
C GLY A 327 27.37 21.40 -22.58
N ASN A 328 27.43 22.70 -22.89
CA ASN A 328 27.74 23.74 -21.91
C ASN A 328 26.53 23.96 -20.98
N VAL A 329 26.73 23.79 -19.68
CA VAL A 329 25.69 23.97 -18.64
C VAL A 329 25.07 25.36 -18.73
N ILE A 330 23.85 25.45 -19.29
CA ILE A 330 23.00 26.64 -19.15
C ILE A 330 22.48 26.61 -17.70
N ALA A 331 22.65 27.72 -16.97
CA ALA A 331 22.09 27.88 -15.64
C ALA A 331 20.56 27.81 -15.74
N LEU A 332 19.99 26.64 -15.46
CA LEU A 332 18.55 26.44 -15.44
C LEU A 332 17.94 27.14 -14.23
N PRO A 333 16.70 27.65 -14.34
CA PRO A 333 15.97 28.13 -13.18
C PRO A 333 15.97 27.05 -12.09
N GLU A 334 16.20 27.49 -10.86
CA GLU A 334 16.07 26.67 -9.68
C GLU A 334 14.58 26.28 -9.60
N ILE A 335 14.25 25.04 -9.95
CA ILE A 335 12.96 24.48 -9.54
C ILE A 335 13.07 24.38 -8.04
N VAL A 336 12.45 25.35 -7.37
CA VAL A 336 12.10 25.22 -5.97
C VAL A 336 11.14 24.04 -5.96
N LEU A 337 11.65 22.82 -5.73
CA LEU A 337 10.81 21.83 -5.05
C LEU A 337 10.30 22.62 -3.88
N ALA A 338 8.99 22.87 -3.83
CA ALA A 338 8.41 23.36 -2.61
C ALA A 338 9.02 22.44 -1.55
N PRO A 339 9.88 22.94 -0.62
CA PRO A 339 10.19 22.14 0.55
C PRO A 339 8.81 21.77 1.00
N ARG A 340 8.47 20.46 0.96
CA ARG A 340 7.10 20.00 1.21
C ARG A 340 6.62 20.98 2.26
N ALA A 341 5.61 21.79 1.95
CA ALA A 341 4.69 22.08 3.01
C ALA A 341 4.20 20.66 3.29
N LYS A 342 4.97 19.92 4.11
CA LYS A 342 4.49 18.79 4.86
C LYS A 342 3.30 19.50 5.44
N VAL A 343 2.13 19.16 4.93
CA VAL A 343 0.89 19.70 5.45
C VAL A 343 0.85 19.03 6.81
N HIS A 344 1.62 19.63 7.71
CA HIS A 344 1.71 19.33 9.09
C HIS A 344 0.30 19.59 9.55
N HIS A 345 -0.21 18.67 10.33
CA HIS A 345 -1.59 18.71 10.76
C HIS A 345 -1.77 19.94 11.66
N ALA A 346 -2.13 21.06 11.02
CA ALA A 346 -2.24 22.36 11.66
C ALA A 346 -3.37 22.29 12.69
N GLY A 347 -3.15 22.92 13.84
CA GLY A 347 -4.14 22.94 14.93
C GLY A 347 -4.14 21.72 15.85
N ILE A 348 -3.26 20.72 15.68
CA ILE A 348 -3.05 19.67 16.70
C ILE A 348 -2.44 20.27 17.98
N LEU A 349 -1.49 21.19 17.82
CA LEU A 349 -0.86 21.89 18.95
C LEU A 349 -1.61 23.21 19.23
N PRO A 350 -1.84 23.56 20.51
CA PRO A 350 -2.54 24.80 20.87
C PRO A 350 -1.77 26.06 20.44
N GLU A 351 -2.46 27.02 19.83
CA GLU A 351 -1.88 28.28 19.32
C GLU A 351 -1.49 29.28 20.41
N LYS A 352 -2.09 29.18 21.60
CA LYS A 352 -1.79 30.04 22.75
C LYS A 352 -1.22 29.20 23.87
N VAL A 353 -0.04 29.59 24.31
CA VAL A 353 0.72 28.89 25.32
C VAL A 353 0.82 29.84 26.52
N ASP A 354 0.14 29.49 27.61
CA ASP A 354 0.30 30.18 28.89
C ASP A 354 1.58 29.69 29.61
N VAL A 355 1.77 30.05 30.88
CA VAL A 355 2.98 29.71 31.64
C VAL A 355 3.21 28.21 31.71
N ASP A 356 2.14 27.46 31.99
CA ASP A 356 2.20 26.02 32.10
C ASP A 356 2.39 25.40 30.72
N GLY A 357 1.74 25.93 29.68
CA GLY A 357 1.99 25.50 28.31
C GLY A 357 3.46 25.61 27.88
N LEU A 358 4.19 26.67 28.28
CA LEU A 358 5.61 26.85 27.91
C LEU A 358 6.50 25.82 28.62
N ARG A 359 6.18 25.52 29.87
CA ARG A 359 6.87 24.47 30.63
C ARG A 359 6.54 23.09 30.08
N ILE A 360 5.28 22.81 29.77
CA ILE A 360 4.84 21.53 29.19
C ILE A 360 5.51 21.33 27.82
N SER A 361 5.61 22.36 26.98
CA SER A 361 6.29 22.30 25.68
C SER A 361 7.79 21.97 25.83
N ALA A 362 8.48 22.62 26.77
CA ALA A 362 9.87 22.30 27.07
C ALA A 362 10.03 20.89 27.66
N LEU A 363 9.15 20.50 28.58
CA LEU A 363 9.14 19.14 29.15
C LEU A 363 8.83 18.09 28.09
N ALA A 364 7.99 18.37 27.09
CA ALA A 364 7.69 17.47 25.99
C ALA A 364 8.95 17.16 25.16
N ARG A 365 9.78 18.18 24.87
CA ARG A 365 11.12 17.98 24.29
C ARG A 365 12.01 17.12 25.18
N ALA A 366 12.00 17.39 26.49
CA ALA A 366 12.82 16.67 27.44
C ALA A 366 12.45 15.17 27.54
N VAL A 367 11.15 14.86 27.49
CA VAL A 367 10.61 13.49 27.45
C VAL A 367 11.12 12.74 26.21
N ASP A 368 11.13 13.41 25.05
CA ASP A 368 11.68 12.86 23.79
C ASP A 368 13.23 12.75 23.77
N GLY A 369 13.91 13.20 24.82
CA GLY A 369 15.37 13.19 24.95
C GLY A 369 16.09 14.47 24.52
N ASP A 370 15.38 15.45 23.94
CA ASP A 370 15.92 16.76 23.51
C ASP A 370 16.04 17.73 24.71
N LEU A 371 16.88 17.37 25.67
CA LEU A 371 17.18 18.20 26.85
C LEU A 371 17.80 19.54 26.45
N GLU A 372 18.68 19.54 25.44
CA GLU A 372 19.30 20.74 24.88
C GLU A 372 18.25 21.73 24.37
N GLY A 373 17.34 21.27 23.50
CA GLY A 373 16.28 22.11 22.94
C GLY A 373 15.27 22.56 23.98
N ALA A 374 14.97 21.72 24.98
CA ALA A 374 14.13 22.09 26.12
C ALA A 374 14.72 23.26 26.93
N ILE A 375 16.03 23.20 27.22
CA ILE A 375 16.74 24.27 27.94
C ILE A 375 16.73 25.56 27.13
N MET A 376 17.03 25.49 25.83
CA MET A 376 17.03 26.65 24.94
C MET A 376 15.64 27.31 24.84
N GLU A 377 14.58 26.50 24.78
CA GLU A 377 13.20 27.00 24.73
C GLU A 377 12.82 27.76 26.01
N LEU A 378 13.16 27.22 27.18
CA LEU A 378 12.94 27.89 28.46
C LEU A 378 13.80 29.15 28.62
N GLU A 379 15.05 29.12 28.18
CA GLU A 379 15.94 30.28 28.20
C GLU A 379 15.32 31.44 27.42
N LYS A 380 14.93 31.17 26.16
CA LYS A 380 14.28 32.14 25.31
C LYS A 380 13.00 32.68 25.94
N ALA A 381 12.12 31.81 26.41
CA ALA A 381 10.87 32.20 27.06
C ALA A 381 11.10 33.04 28.33
N SER A 382 12.13 32.73 29.11
CA SER A 382 12.48 33.48 30.33
C SER A 382 13.01 34.89 30.04
N LEU A 383 13.70 35.08 28.90
CA LEU A 383 14.21 36.37 28.44
C LEU A 383 13.10 37.26 27.90
N GLU A 384 12.12 36.66 27.23
CA GLU A 384 10.97 37.35 26.62
C GLU A 384 9.86 37.67 27.64
N SER A 385 9.83 37.00 28.79
CA SER A 385 8.82 37.21 29.83
C SER A 385 9.00 38.51 30.62
N THR A 386 7.92 39.29 30.68
CA THR A 386 7.82 40.50 31.52
C THR A 386 7.25 40.23 32.91
N ASP A 387 6.73 39.03 33.19
CA ASP A 387 6.15 38.66 34.49
C ASP A 387 7.23 38.02 35.40
N PRO A 388 7.56 38.61 36.56
CA PRO A 388 8.58 38.10 37.46
C PRO A 388 8.29 36.70 38.04
N SER A 389 7.01 36.37 38.25
CA SER A 389 6.60 35.07 38.78
C SER A 389 6.72 33.97 37.73
N LEU A 390 6.30 34.28 36.50
CA LEU A 390 6.45 33.45 35.30
C LEU A 390 7.92 33.13 35.05
N ARG A 391 8.74 34.19 34.98
CA ARG A 391 10.18 34.09 34.73
C ARG A 391 10.88 33.25 35.78
N ARG A 392 10.52 33.38 37.07
CA ARG A 392 11.11 32.58 38.14
C ARG A 392 10.93 31.08 37.88
N GLY A 393 9.70 30.63 37.66
CA GLY A 393 9.49 29.18 37.52
C GLY A 393 9.97 28.62 36.17
N LEU A 394 10.08 29.43 35.10
CA LEU A 394 10.80 29.02 33.89
C LEU A 394 12.29 28.78 34.17
N LEU A 395 12.95 29.68 34.90
CA LEU A 395 14.36 29.55 35.29
C LEU A 395 14.60 28.34 36.22
N GLU A 396 13.66 28.06 37.13
CA GLU A 396 13.75 26.89 38.00
C GLU A 396 13.63 25.58 37.22
N GLU A 397 12.73 25.51 36.22
CA GLU A 397 12.63 24.35 35.34
C GLU A 397 13.86 24.19 34.44
N GLN A 398 14.37 25.31 33.90
CA GLN A 398 15.61 25.33 33.12
C GLN A 398 16.78 24.78 33.95
N ALA A 399 16.91 25.20 35.21
CA ALA A 399 17.95 24.72 36.11
C ALA A 399 17.85 23.20 36.37
N ARG A 400 16.63 22.65 36.51
CA ARG A 400 16.42 21.20 36.64
C ARG A 400 16.87 20.45 35.39
N LEU A 401 16.49 20.93 34.20
CA LEU A 401 16.89 20.31 32.94
C LEU A 401 18.40 20.40 32.68
N MET A 402 19.07 21.49 33.05
CA MET A 402 20.53 21.60 32.97
C MET A 402 21.24 20.56 33.86
N GLN A 403 20.73 20.32 35.08
CA GLN A 403 21.29 19.28 35.96
C GLN A 403 21.05 17.87 35.38
N ALA A 404 19.88 17.64 34.77
CA ALA A 404 19.57 16.39 34.09
C ALA A 404 20.49 16.15 32.87
N GLN A 405 20.75 17.20 32.08
CA GLN A 405 21.67 17.16 30.94
C GLN A 405 23.11 16.86 31.39
N ASP A 406 23.61 17.52 32.44
CA ASP A 406 24.94 17.28 33.01
C ASP A 406 25.07 15.84 33.52
N MET A 407 24.07 15.33 34.25
CA MET A 407 24.04 13.94 34.70
C MET A 407 24.07 12.96 33.51
N ARG A 408 23.29 13.20 32.44
CA ARG A 408 23.32 12.37 31.22
C ARG A 408 24.71 12.36 30.58
N ARG A 409 25.34 13.53 30.42
CA ARG A 409 26.69 13.63 29.83
C ARG A 409 27.74 12.92 30.68
N LYS A 410 27.70 13.08 32.01
CA LYS A 410 28.59 12.35 32.95
C LYS A 410 28.39 10.83 32.87
N PHE A 411 27.14 10.38 32.76
CA PHE A 411 26.84 8.96 32.59
C PHE A 411 27.40 8.43 31.26
N VAL A 412 27.13 9.08 30.14
CA VAL A 412 27.67 8.71 28.81
C VAL A 412 29.20 8.67 28.85
N ALA A 413 29.84 9.69 29.43
CA ALA A 413 31.30 9.72 29.58
C ALA A 413 31.84 8.52 30.38
N SER A 414 31.10 8.08 31.40
CA SER A 414 31.48 6.89 32.18
C SER A 414 31.36 5.57 31.42
N LEU A 415 30.58 5.53 30.34
CA LEU A 415 30.43 4.35 29.49
C LEU A 415 31.59 4.20 28.50
N LEU A 416 32.24 5.30 28.11
CA LEU A 416 33.36 5.30 27.17
C LEU A 416 34.52 4.45 27.69
N GLY A 417 34.97 3.49 26.87
CA GLY A 417 36.04 2.55 27.25
C GLY A 417 35.64 1.49 28.29
N SER A 418 34.39 1.49 28.75
CA SER A 418 33.86 0.48 29.66
C SER A 418 33.23 -0.71 28.91
N SER A 419 33.07 -1.84 29.59
CA SER A 419 32.27 -2.98 29.09
C SER A 419 30.78 -2.89 29.48
N ARG A 420 30.36 -1.79 30.10
CA ARG A 420 28.96 -1.59 30.51
C ARG A 420 28.08 -1.36 29.28
N LYS A 421 26.84 -1.86 29.38
CA LYS A 421 25.85 -1.76 28.30
C LYS A 421 24.89 -0.61 28.58
N LEU A 422 24.59 0.16 27.55
CA LEU A 422 23.47 1.10 27.50
C LEU A 422 22.23 0.32 27.07
N ARG A 423 21.14 0.43 27.83
CA ARG A 423 19.83 -0.13 27.47
C ARG A 423 19.02 0.95 26.77
N LEU A 424 18.61 0.65 25.54
CA LEU A 424 17.79 1.52 24.71
C LEU A 424 16.41 0.89 24.52
N THR A 425 15.37 1.70 24.58
CA THR A 425 13.99 1.25 24.36
C THR A 425 13.53 1.64 22.97
N ARG A 426 13.04 0.68 22.20
CA ARG A 426 12.48 0.91 20.87
C ARG A 426 11.15 0.17 20.74
N GLY A 427 10.05 0.92 20.80
CA GLY A 427 8.72 0.32 20.91
C GLY A 427 8.62 -0.53 22.18
N GLU A 428 8.19 -1.79 22.03
CA GLU A 428 8.08 -2.74 23.15
C GLU A 428 9.40 -3.46 23.47
N GLU A 429 10.44 -3.30 22.65
CA GLU A 429 11.71 -4.01 22.81
C GLU A 429 12.77 -3.16 23.55
N SER A 430 13.53 -3.83 24.42
CA SER A 430 14.71 -3.26 25.07
C SER A 430 15.98 -3.88 24.48
N VAL A 431 16.80 -3.03 23.88
CA VAL A 431 18.05 -3.42 23.25
C VAL A 431 19.24 -3.02 24.12
N SER A 432 20.27 -3.86 24.22
CA SER A 432 21.49 -3.54 24.99
C SER A 432 22.69 -3.34 24.07
N VAL A 433 23.23 -2.13 24.02
CA VAL A 433 24.35 -1.73 23.16
C VAL A 433 25.59 -1.38 23.98
N VAL A 434 26.78 -1.46 23.38
CA VAL A 434 28.06 -1.05 24.01
C VAL A 434 28.61 0.14 23.26
N LEU A 435 28.95 1.21 24.00
CA LEU A 435 29.47 2.43 23.41
C LEU A 435 30.91 2.21 22.89
N ALA A 436 31.13 2.49 21.61
CA ALA A 436 32.43 2.49 20.95
C ALA A 436 33.10 3.88 21.02
N GLY A 437 32.32 4.95 20.91
CA GLY A 437 32.80 6.33 20.91
C GLY A 437 31.69 7.36 21.10
N PHE A 438 32.08 8.61 21.31
CA PHE A 438 31.18 9.77 21.39
C PHE A 438 31.91 10.98 20.81
N SER A 439 31.38 11.56 19.73
CA SER A 439 31.90 12.79 19.10
C SER A 439 30.78 13.54 18.41
N ASP A 440 30.88 14.87 18.33
CA ASP A 440 29.90 15.75 17.69
C ASP A 440 28.45 15.50 18.15
N ASP A 441 28.27 15.25 19.46
CA ASP A 441 26.99 14.90 20.09
C ASP A 441 26.33 13.61 19.52
N ILE A 442 27.10 12.74 18.86
CA ILE A 442 26.67 11.43 18.36
C ILE A 442 27.35 10.30 19.14
N LEU A 443 26.55 9.36 19.63
CA LEU A 443 26.96 8.10 20.26
C LEU A 443 27.23 7.07 19.17
N TYR A 444 28.40 6.46 19.16
CA TYR A 444 28.76 5.37 18.25
C TYR A 444 28.80 4.06 19.00
N PHE A 445 28.16 3.01 18.48
CA PHE A 445 28.07 1.70 19.12
C PHE A 445 29.00 0.68 18.49
N LYS A 446 29.42 -0.31 19.27
CA LYS A 446 30.19 -1.45 18.75
C LYS A 446 29.27 -2.34 17.88
N PRO A 447 29.79 -2.92 16.78
CA PRO A 447 29.05 -3.91 15.99
C PRO A 447 28.53 -5.04 16.87
N GLY A 448 27.26 -5.38 16.74
CA GLY A 448 26.57 -6.30 17.64
C GLY A 448 25.37 -6.99 16.98
N ARG A 449 24.46 -7.54 17.79
CA ARG A 449 23.22 -8.20 17.32
C ARG A 449 22.15 -7.23 16.77
N THR A 450 22.49 -5.96 16.62
CA THR A 450 21.55 -4.87 16.37
C THR A 450 22.13 -3.99 15.28
N ASP A 451 21.30 -3.56 14.34
CA ASP A 451 21.72 -2.73 13.21
C ASP A 451 21.93 -1.25 13.58
N LEU A 452 21.85 -0.92 14.88
CA LEU A 452 22.04 0.44 15.38
C LEU A 452 23.53 0.75 15.54
N GLU A 453 24.10 1.46 14.57
CA GLU A 453 25.51 1.87 14.58
C GLU A 453 25.74 3.19 15.33
N GLN A 454 24.78 4.11 15.28
CA GLN A 454 24.90 5.44 15.89
C GLN A 454 23.57 6.00 16.41
N LEU A 455 23.63 6.94 17.36
CA LEU A 455 22.48 7.65 17.92
C LEU A 455 22.89 9.06 18.39
N PRO A 456 22.23 10.14 17.94
CA PRO A 456 22.42 11.47 18.54
C PRO A 456 22.10 11.47 20.03
N ILE A 457 22.90 12.14 20.86
CA ILE A 457 22.68 12.18 22.32
C ILE A 457 21.33 12.82 22.69
N GLY A 458 20.84 13.74 21.87
CA GLY A 458 19.51 14.34 22.01
C GLY A 458 18.34 13.38 21.69
N GLN A 459 18.62 12.17 21.18
CA GLN A 459 17.63 11.09 21.03
C GLN A 459 17.72 10.05 22.16
N LEU A 460 18.61 10.27 23.14
CA LEU A 460 18.70 9.41 24.32
C LEU A 460 17.67 9.86 25.36
N VAL A 461 16.55 9.15 25.41
CA VAL A 461 15.40 9.46 26.29
C VAL A 461 15.75 9.28 27.77
N PRO A 462 15.16 10.07 28.69
CA PRO A 462 15.45 10.02 30.13
C PRO A 462 15.39 8.62 30.76
N GLY A 463 14.41 7.81 30.37
CA GLY A 463 14.23 6.45 30.85
C GLY A 463 15.39 5.51 30.58
N ASP A 464 15.95 5.59 29.37
CA ASP A 464 17.09 4.79 28.94
C ASP A 464 18.34 5.13 29.78
N VAL A 465 18.52 6.42 30.11
CA VAL A 465 19.60 6.89 30.99
C VAL A 465 19.43 6.29 32.39
N VAL A 466 18.26 6.47 33.02
CA VAL A 466 18.02 6.02 34.41
C VAL A 466 18.07 4.51 34.53
N ARG A 467 17.44 3.78 33.62
CA ARG A 467 17.45 2.30 33.62
C ARG A 467 18.85 1.73 33.42
N SER A 468 19.70 2.42 32.65
CA SER A 468 21.08 2.01 32.43
C SER A 468 22.01 2.36 33.60
N MET A 469 21.74 3.44 34.33
CA MET A 469 22.46 3.79 35.57
C MET A 469 22.17 2.81 36.71
N GLY A 470 20.91 2.36 36.83
CA GLY A 470 20.47 1.49 37.92
C GLY A 470 20.77 2.08 39.30
N ASN A 471 21.28 1.26 40.23
CA ASN A 471 21.61 1.71 41.59
C ASN A 471 22.82 2.65 41.68
N ARG A 472 23.51 2.94 40.56
CA ARG A 472 24.68 3.81 40.49
C ARG A 472 24.36 5.23 40.04
N ALA A 473 23.10 5.63 39.99
CA ALA A 473 22.71 6.97 39.56
C ALA A 473 23.39 8.09 40.40
N ALA A 474 23.62 7.85 41.69
CA ALA A 474 24.32 8.76 42.60
C ALA A 474 25.80 9.01 42.21
N ASP A 475 26.43 8.11 41.44
CA ASP A 475 27.81 8.28 40.96
C ASP A 475 27.92 9.38 39.88
N HIS A 476 26.80 9.80 39.29
CA HIS A 476 26.75 10.68 38.12
C HIS A 476 26.10 12.05 38.40
N GLY A 477 25.52 12.26 39.58
CA GLY A 477 24.96 13.53 40.02
C GLY A 477 24.05 13.39 41.25
N PRO A 478 23.38 14.48 41.67
CA PRO A 478 22.51 14.48 42.84
C PRO A 478 21.36 13.47 42.71
N GLY A 479 21.02 12.76 43.79
CA GLY A 479 20.01 11.70 43.76
C GLY A 479 18.62 12.16 43.27
N TRP A 480 18.23 13.39 43.60
CA TRP A 480 16.96 13.96 43.14
C TRP A 480 16.88 14.13 41.61
N VAL A 481 18.02 14.32 40.92
CA VAL A 481 18.05 14.46 39.45
C VAL A 481 17.72 13.12 38.77
N ALA A 482 18.15 12.00 39.36
CA ALA A 482 17.79 10.68 38.86
C ALA A 482 16.30 10.38 39.05
N VAL A 483 15.71 10.87 40.15
CA VAL A 483 14.25 10.82 40.39
C VAL A 483 13.51 11.70 39.39
N TYR A 484 14.03 12.90 39.10
CA TYR A 484 13.46 13.79 38.08
C TYR A 484 13.48 13.17 36.67
N LEU A 485 14.59 12.54 36.27
CA LEU A 485 14.65 11.78 35.01
C LEU A 485 13.69 10.57 35.01
N ALA A 486 13.47 9.91 36.15
CA ALA A 486 12.51 8.83 36.28
C ALA A 486 11.05 9.33 36.19
N LEU A 487 10.77 10.51 36.74
CA LEU A 487 9.50 11.21 36.57
C LEU A 487 9.24 11.54 35.10
N LEU A 488 10.23 12.06 34.38
CA LEU A 488 10.14 12.29 32.93
C LEU A 488 9.86 11.00 32.13
N ASP A 489 10.24 9.83 32.63
CA ASP A 489 9.93 8.51 32.04
C ASP A 489 8.59 7.92 32.52
N GLN A 490 7.84 8.63 33.36
CA GLN A 490 6.65 8.14 34.07
C GLN A 490 6.89 6.82 34.85
N ASP A 491 8.09 6.59 35.38
CA ASP A 491 8.36 5.43 36.25
C ASP A 491 7.56 5.56 37.55
N GLU A 492 6.45 4.83 37.68
CA GLU A 492 5.58 4.81 38.87
C GLU A 492 6.31 4.55 40.19
N ARG A 493 7.53 4.01 40.14
CA ARG A 493 8.35 3.67 41.31
C ARG A 493 9.27 4.81 41.73
N TRP A 494 9.18 5.99 41.12
CA TRP A 494 10.04 7.15 41.39
C TRP A 494 10.06 7.53 42.88
N ASP A 495 8.92 7.56 43.56
CA ASP A 495 8.80 8.01 44.97
C ASP A 495 9.55 7.08 45.93
N ARG A 496 9.63 5.78 45.61
CA ARG A 496 10.41 4.81 46.41
C ARG A 496 11.92 5.04 46.34
N LYS A 497 12.39 5.74 45.29
CA LYS A 497 13.80 6.05 45.05
C LYS A 497 14.16 7.46 45.52
N PHE A 498 13.19 8.22 46.04
CA PHE A 498 13.38 9.61 46.41
C PHE A 498 13.77 9.77 47.88
N ASP A 499 15.05 10.06 48.10
CA ASP A 499 15.55 10.47 49.40
C ASP A 499 15.31 11.98 49.60
N ARG A 500 14.27 12.28 50.40
CA ARG A 500 13.82 13.65 50.68
C ARG A 500 14.79 14.44 51.57
N GLU A 501 15.67 13.76 52.29
CA GLU A 501 16.67 14.40 53.15
C GLU A 501 17.98 14.73 52.39
N ALA A 502 18.10 14.30 51.14
CA ALA A 502 19.30 14.53 50.32
C ALA A 502 19.49 16.00 49.91
N GLU A 503 20.75 16.40 49.72
CA GLU A 503 21.09 17.76 49.29
C GLU A 503 20.44 18.09 47.93
N GLY A 504 19.67 19.20 47.90
CA GLY A 504 18.93 19.65 46.73
C GLY A 504 17.53 19.03 46.55
N ALA A 505 17.12 18.05 47.37
CA ALA A 505 15.81 17.41 47.29
C ALA A 505 14.64 18.39 47.50
N ALA A 506 14.81 19.39 48.35
CA ALA A 506 13.82 20.43 48.62
C ALA A 506 13.38 21.22 47.36
N ALA A 507 14.24 21.30 46.33
CA ALA A 507 13.89 21.95 45.08
C ALA A 507 12.94 21.10 44.23
N LEU A 508 13.08 19.76 44.27
CA LEU A 508 12.17 18.84 43.61
C LEU A 508 10.86 18.68 44.39
N GLU A 509 10.91 18.64 45.73
CA GLU A 509 9.70 18.60 46.58
C GLU A 509 8.76 19.77 46.31
N ARG A 510 9.30 21.00 46.28
CA ARG A 510 8.50 22.19 45.95
C ARG A 510 7.85 22.07 44.57
N ALA A 511 8.59 21.57 43.57
CA ALA A 511 8.04 21.40 42.23
C ALA A 511 6.91 20.35 42.19
N LEU A 512 7.03 19.27 42.97
CA LEU A 512 5.98 18.26 43.12
C LEU A 512 4.72 18.86 43.75
N GLU A 513 4.86 19.69 44.80
CA GLU A 513 3.75 20.44 45.41
C GLU A 513 3.10 21.43 44.42
N GLU A 514 3.90 22.01 43.53
CA GLU A 514 3.46 22.89 42.43
C GLU A 514 3.00 22.12 41.16
N GLY A 515 2.62 20.85 41.30
CA GLY A 515 1.99 20.08 40.22
C GLY A 515 2.94 19.60 39.11
N LEU A 516 4.21 19.35 39.40
CA LEU A 516 5.17 18.84 38.39
C LEU A 516 4.72 17.53 37.73
N VAL A 517 4.12 16.60 38.50
CA VAL A 517 3.64 15.32 37.95
C VAL A 517 2.59 15.53 36.87
N GLU A 518 1.63 16.41 37.12
CA GLU A 518 0.57 16.75 36.17
C GLU A 518 1.13 17.42 34.90
N ARG A 519 2.11 18.31 35.06
CA ARG A 519 2.83 18.93 33.93
C ARG A 519 3.59 17.90 33.09
N ILE A 520 4.21 16.90 33.72
CA ILE A 520 4.90 15.82 33.00
C ILE A 520 3.90 14.91 32.27
N GLN A 521 2.76 14.58 32.88
CA GLN A 521 1.69 13.83 32.20
C GLN A 521 1.20 14.57 30.94
N ALA A 522 0.94 15.87 31.08
CA ALA A 522 0.58 16.74 29.95
C ALA A 522 1.71 16.81 28.90
N ALA A 523 2.98 16.77 29.32
CA ALA A 523 4.13 16.84 28.43
C ALA A 523 4.28 15.59 27.57
N HIS A 524 3.98 14.40 28.11
CA HIS A 524 3.93 13.16 27.32
C HIS A 524 2.87 13.23 26.23
N LEU A 525 1.66 13.69 26.58
CA LEU A 525 0.61 13.89 25.58
C LEU A 525 1.06 14.91 24.52
N GLN A 526 1.64 16.04 24.93
CA GLN A 526 2.12 17.05 23.99
C GLN A 526 3.26 16.55 23.09
N ALA A 527 4.18 15.73 23.59
CA ALA A 527 5.25 15.09 22.81
C ALA A 527 4.66 14.16 21.73
N HIS A 528 3.67 13.36 22.11
CA HIS A 528 2.95 12.48 21.19
C HIS A 528 2.19 13.27 20.11
N LEU A 529 1.46 14.32 20.52
CA LEU A 529 0.76 15.23 19.60
C LEU A 529 1.72 15.97 18.67
N ARG A 530 2.91 16.35 19.13
CA ARG A 530 3.95 16.96 18.30
C ARG A 530 4.50 15.97 17.27
N THR A 531 4.69 14.70 17.66
CA THR A 531 5.06 13.64 16.72
C THR A 531 4.00 13.52 15.63
N LEU A 532 2.72 13.44 15.99
CA LEU A 532 1.60 13.48 15.04
C LEU A 532 1.65 14.71 14.13
N ALA A 533 1.78 15.92 14.70
CA ALA A 533 1.79 17.16 13.94
C ALA A 533 2.96 17.26 12.94
N THR A 534 4.10 16.66 13.27
CA THR A 534 5.32 16.69 12.43
C THR A 534 5.39 15.54 11.42
N THR A 535 4.62 14.47 11.61
CA THR A 535 4.44 13.39 10.63
C THR A 535 3.70 13.93 9.40
N PRO A 536 4.20 13.71 8.17
CA PRO A 536 3.53 14.16 6.96
C PRO A 536 2.24 13.37 6.69
N ALA A 537 1.30 13.97 5.97
CA ALA A 537 0.12 13.28 5.46
C ALA A 537 0.48 12.01 4.69
N PRO A 538 -0.32 10.93 4.81
CA PRO A 538 0.02 9.65 4.24
C PRO A 538 -0.09 9.67 2.72
N THR A 539 0.85 8.99 2.08
CA THR A 539 0.90 8.79 0.63
C THR A 539 0.89 7.31 0.25
N ALA A 540 0.89 6.42 1.24
CA ALA A 540 0.74 4.98 1.12
C ALA A 540 -0.11 4.40 2.27
N PRO A 541 -0.75 3.24 2.10
CA PRO A 541 -1.62 2.65 3.13
C PRO A 541 -0.93 2.42 4.48
N PHE A 542 0.29 1.87 4.48
CA PHE A 542 1.04 1.63 5.72
C PHE A 542 1.35 2.93 6.49
N GLU A 543 1.51 4.07 5.79
CA GLU A 543 1.72 5.39 6.41
C GLU A 543 0.43 5.88 7.07
N ALA A 544 -0.72 5.66 6.41
CA ALA A 544 -2.04 5.98 6.95
C ALA A 544 -2.34 5.11 8.18
N GLU A 545 -2.06 3.81 8.12
CA GLU A 545 -2.18 2.89 9.26
C GLU A 545 -1.27 3.31 10.42
N ALA A 546 -0.01 3.67 10.16
CA ALA A 546 0.90 4.15 11.19
C ALA A 546 0.38 5.45 11.87
N LEU A 547 -0.17 6.38 11.10
CA LEU A 547 -0.81 7.59 11.63
C LEU A 547 -2.07 7.27 12.45
N LEU A 548 -2.88 6.29 12.02
CA LEU A 548 -4.04 5.83 12.76
C LEU A 548 -3.66 5.16 14.09
N VAL A 549 -2.56 4.41 14.13
CA VAL A 549 -1.99 3.88 15.37
C VAL A 549 -1.59 5.01 16.32
N LEU A 550 -0.92 6.04 15.82
CA LEU A 550 -0.57 7.21 16.63
C LEU A 550 -1.83 7.94 17.13
N CYS A 551 -2.87 8.11 16.30
CA CYS A 551 -4.14 8.70 16.73
C CYS A 551 -4.82 7.87 17.83
N ARG A 552 -4.81 6.54 17.70
CA ARG A 552 -5.35 5.62 18.72
C ARG A 552 -4.56 5.70 20.02
N GLN A 553 -3.24 5.68 19.95
CA GLN A 553 -2.39 5.83 21.13
C GLN A 553 -2.73 7.12 21.88
N ALA A 554 -2.96 8.23 21.17
CA ALA A 554 -3.36 9.49 21.79
C ALA A 554 -4.67 9.37 22.58
N THR A 555 -5.65 8.61 22.08
CA THR A 555 -6.95 8.36 22.76
C THR A 555 -6.84 7.43 23.98
N GLU A 556 -5.80 6.61 24.04
CA GLU A 556 -5.56 5.63 25.10
C GLU A 556 -4.69 6.19 26.25
N MET A 557 -4.08 7.37 26.05
CA MET A 557 -3.28 8.04 27.08
C MET A 557 -4.14 8.53 28.25
N ASP A 558 -3.52 8.68 29.43
CA ASP A 558 -4.20 9.23 30.60
C ASP A 558 -4.46 10.74 30.44
N HIS A 559 -5.74 11.11 30.51
CA HIS A 559 -6.22 12.50 30.45
C HIS A 559 -6.86 12.97 31.76
N SER A 560 -6.62 12.28 32.87
CA SER A 560 -7.27 12.56 34.16
C SER A 560 -6.81 13.85 34.84
N GLY A 561 -5.56 14.29 34.60
CA GLY A 561 -5.05 15.59 35.05
C GLY A 561 -5.70 16.76 34.29
N ALA A 562 -5.94 17.88 34.95
CA ALA A 562 -6.60 19.05 34.36
C ALA A 562 -5.83 19.60 33.16
N LEU A 563 -4.49 19.70 33.26
CA LEU A 563 -3.64 20.17 32.16
C LEU A 563 -3.69 19.23 30.94
N ALA A 564 -3.66 17.92 31.17
CA ALA A 564 -3.75 16.93 30.09
C ALA A 564 -5.16 16.90 29.46
N ALA A 565 -6.21 17.04 30.27
CA ALA A 565 -7.59 17.12 29.81
C ALA A 565 -7.83 18.34 28.90
N ASP A 566 -7.30 19.50 29.26
CA ASP A 566 -7.43 20.73 28.47
C ASP A 566 -6.66 20.64 27.14
N LEU A 567 -5.45 20.05 27.14
CA LEU A 567 -4.70 19.75 25.92
C LEU A 567 -5.46 18.78 25.02
N TRP A 568 -5.96 17.67 25.58
CA TRP A 568 -6.73 16.67 24.86
C TRP A 568 -7.98 17.28 24.22
N LYS A 569 -8.75 18.05 25.00
CA LYS A 569 -9.96 18.74 24.53
C LYS A 569 -9.67 19.67 23.35
N SER A 570 -8.52 20.34 23.37
CA SER A 570 -8.09 21.26 22.32
C SER A 570 -7.61 20.53 21.05
N ALA A 571 -6.86 19.44 21.21
CA ALA A 571 -6.27 18.68 20.11
C ALA A 571 -7.26 17.72 19.43
N ARG A 572 -8.26 17.21 20.17
CA ARG A 572 -9.19 16.16 19.71
C ARG A 572 -9.87 16.45 18.36
N PRO A 573 -10.39 17.66 18.07
CA PRO A 573 -11.01 17.93 16.76
C PRO A 573 -10.01 17.81 15.60
N ALA A 574 -8.77 18.27 15.78
CA ALA A 574 -7.73 18.15 14.77
C ALA A 574 -7.31 16.68 14.60
N LEU A 575 -7.22 15.91 15.68
CA LEU A 575 -6.96 14.46 15.61
C LEU A 575 -8.07 13.72 14.86
N ALA A 576 -9.34 14.05 15.11
CA ALA A 576 -10.47 13.49 14.38
C ALA A 576 -10.37 13.77 12.88
N GLN A 577 -9.92 14.98 12.51
CA GLN A 577 -9.67 15.36 11.12
C GLN A 577 -8.52 14.54 10.50
N VAL A 578 -7.41 14.34 11.22
CA VAL A 578 -6.28 13.51 10.74
C VAL A 578 -6.72 12.06 10.54
N ALA A 579 -7.38 11.47 11.55
CA ALA A 579 -7.90 10.11 11.46
C ALA A 579 -8.90 9.98 10.32
N GLY A 580 -9.79 10.96 10.15
CA GLY A 580 -10.75 11.02 9.05
C GLY A 580 -10.06 11.04 7.69
N SER A 581 -9.03 11.87 7.51
CA SER A 581 -8.23 11.90 6.28
C SER A 581 -7.48 10.59 6.01
N CYS A 582 -6.97 9.92 7.04
CA CYS A 582 -6.31 8.62 6.90
C CYS A 582 -7.29 7.52 6.50
N TRP A 583 -8.45 7.45 7.15
CA TRP A 583 -9.50 6.49 6.79
C TRP A 583 -10.07 6.76 5.40
N ALA A 584 -10.28 8.02 5.04
CA ALA A 584 -10.66 8.44 3.70
C ALA A 584 -9.64 7.96 2.65
N PHE A 585 -8.34 8.16 2.91
CA PHE A 585 -7.27 7.70 2.03
C PHE A 585 -7.27 6.18 1.85
N LEU A 586 -7.44 5.42 2.94
CA LEU A 586 -7.54 3.95 2.89
C LEU A 586 -8.78 3.50 2.12
N PHE A 587 -9.90 4.18 2.33
CA PHE A 587 -11.13 3.92 1.61
C PHE A 587 -10.97 4.16 0.10
N ASP A 588 -10.41 5.31 -0.28
CA ASP A 588 -10.24 5.69 -1.69
C ASP A 588 -9.37 4.67 -2.46
N ARG A 589 -8.49 3.95 -1.75
CA ARG A 589 -7.68 2.86 -2.29
C ARG A 589 -8.40 1.54 -2.41
N ALA A 590 -9.17 1.16 -1.38
CA ALA A 590 -9.95 -0.08 -1.39
C ALA A 590 -11.22 0.02 -2.26
N GLY A 591 -11.74 1.23 -2.44
CA GLY A 591 -13.00 1.48 -3.13
C GLY A 591 -14.18 0.81 -2.43
N ALA A 592 -15.12 0.29 -3.22
CA ALA A 592 -16.31 -0.38 -2.70
C ALA A 592 -16.00 -1.66 -1.91
N GLU A 593 -14.82 -2.27 -2.09
CA GLU A 593 -14.41 -3.45 -1.31
C GLU A 593 -14.21 -3.11 0.18
N GLY A 594 -13.97 -1.84 0.53
CA GLY A 594 -13.92 -1.40 1.92
C GLY A 594 -15.28 -1.36 2.64
N LEU A 595 -16.40 -1.46 1.90
CA LEU A 595 -17.77 -1.41 2.44
C LEU A 595 -18.41 -2.77 2.67
N VAL A 596 -17.83 -3.84 2.12
CA VAL A 596 -18.41 -5.18 2.11
C VAL A 596 -17.35 -6.23 2.47
N THR A 597 -17.78 -7.32 3.08
CA THR A 597 -16.91 -8.44 3.47
C THR A 597 -16.76 -9.47 2.36
N VAL A 598 -17.70 -9.49 1.39
CA VAL A 598 -17.63 -10.38 0.23
C VAL A 598 -16.83 -9.74 -0.93
N PRO A 599 -16.10 -10.54 -1.73
CA PRO A 599 -15.32 -10.00 -2.84
C PRO A 599 -16.23 -9.42 -3.94
N ILE A 600 -15.78 -8.30 -4.52
CA ILE A 600 -16.45 -7.67 -5.66
C ILE A 600 -15.92 -8.30 -6.95
N THR A 601 -16.76 -9.04 -7.66
CA THR A 601 -16.37 -9.63 -8.94
C THR A 601 -16.69 -8.66 -10.09
N PRO A 602 -15.70 -8.16 -10.86
CA PRO A 602 -15.98 -7.31 -12.00
C PRO A 602 -16.67 -8.10 -13.13
N LEU A 603 -17.62 -7.45 -13.78
CA LEU A 603 -18.35 -7.91 -14.96
C LEU A 603 -18.12 -6.93 -16.12
N LYS A 604 -18.60 -7.29 -17.32
CA LYS A 604 -18.57 -6.39 -18.49
C LYS A 604 -19.43 -5.13 -18.25
N ASP A 605 -19.06 -4.05 -18.95
CA ASP A 605 -19.74 -2.75 -18.96
C ASP A 605 -19.75 -2.05 -17.59
N ASP A 606 -18.64 -2.14 -16.85
CA ASP A 606 -18.42 -1.55 -15.51
C ASP A 606 -19.42 -2.03 -14.45
N ARG A 607 -19.97 -3.22 -14.65
CA ARG A 607 -20.82 -3.88 -13.66
C ARG A 607 -19.99 -4.66 -12.67
N ILE A 608 -20.56 -4.85 -11.49
CA ILE A 608 -20.00 -5.69 -10.45
C ILE A 608 -20.99 -6.78 -10.07
N ARG A 609 -20.48 -7.85 -9.46
CA ARG A 609 -21.27 -8.89 -8.79
C ARG A 609 -20.77 -9.10 -7.37
N LEU A 610 -21.71 -9.08 -6.42
CA LEU A 610 -21.53 -9.55 -5.05
C LEU A 610 -22.23 -10.88 -4.90
N THR A 611 -21.62 -11.84 -4.20
CA THR A 611 -22.22 -13.16 -3.92
C THR A 611 -22.12 -13.45 -2.44
N TYR A 612 -23.29 -13.56 -1.81
CA TYR A 612 -23.44 -13.96 -0.42
C TYR A 612 -23.92 -15.41 -0.39
N ASP A 613 -23.10 -16.30 0.15
CA ASP A 613 -23.46 -17.70 0.38
C ASP A 613 -23.77 -17.97 1.86
N PHE A 614 -23.65 -16.95 2.71
CA PHE A 614 -23.90 -16.95 4.16
C PHE A 614 -23.17 -18.10 4.88
N ASN A 615 -21.96 -18.42 4.41
CA ASN A 615 -21.11 -19.42 5.04
C ASN A 615 -20.42 -18.86 6.29
N GLN A 616 -20.23 -17.54 6.34
CA GLN A 616 -19.63 -16.84 7.47
C GLN A 616 -20.60 -15.83 8.08
N PRO A 617 -20.65 -15.67 9.42
CA PRO A 617 -21.49 -14.66 10.06
C PRO A 617 -21.20 -13.22 9.61
N ALA A 618 -19.94 -12.92 9.27
CA ALA A 618 -19.50 -11.60 8.81
C ALA A 618 -20.23 -11.14 7.53
N GLU A 619 -20.67 -12.07 6.67
CA GLU A 619 -21.39 -11.74 5.43
C GLU A 619 -22.72 -10.99 5.67
N VAL A 620 -23.33 -11.17 6.85
CA VAL A 620 -24.56 -10.43 7.22
C VAL A 620 -24.25 -9.05 7.80
N GLU A 621 -23.02 -8.81 8.24
CA GLU A 621 -22.59 -7.50 8.75
C GLU A 621 -22.53 -6.45 7.63
N ASP A 622 -22.46 -6.88 6.38
CA ASP A 622 -22.63 -6.04 5.19
C ASP A 622 -24.02 -5.40 5.11
N PHE A 623 -25.01 -5.88 5.87
CA PHE A 623 -26.38 -5.40 5.79
C PHE A 623 -26.76 -4.58 7.02
N MET A 624 -27.12 -3.31 6.82
CA MET A 624 -27.55 -2.40 7.88
C MET A 624 -29.01 -2.66 8.26
N SER A 625 -29.30 -2.85 9.55
CA SER A 625 -30.69 -3.00 10.01
C SER A 625 -31.51 -1.73 9.74
N ALA A 626 -32.69 -1.90 9.16
CA ALA A 626 -33.66 -0.83 8.88
C ALA A 626 -34.87 -0.86 9.83
N GLY A 627 -34.78 -1.59 10.95
CA GLY A 627 -35.82 -1.65 11.97
C GLY A 627 -37.18 -2.10 11.42
N ASP A 628 -38.21 -1.28 11.66
CA ASP A 628 -39.61 -1.52 11.26
C ASP A 628 -39.95 -1.03 9.83
N TYR A 629 -38.94 -0.72 9.02
CA TYR A 629 -39.16 -0.26 7.65
C TYR A 629 -40.02 -1.26 6.84
N LEU A 630 -41.07 -0.73 6.19
CA LEU A 630 -42.10 -1.48 5.45
C LEU A 630 -42.96 -2.49 6.26
N LEU A 631 -42.89 -2.48 7.61
CA LEU A 631 -43.72 -3.34 8.46
C LEU A 631 -45.23 -3.16 8.15
N ASP A 632 -45.72 -1.92 8.15
CA ASP A 632 -47.12 -1.61 7.86
C ASP A 632 -47.59 -2.14 6.50
N ARG A 633 -46.69 -2.12 5.51
CA ARG A 633 -47.01 -2.61 4.16
C ARG A 633 -47.11 -4.13 4.14
N SER A 634 -46.14 -4.83 4.74
CA SER A 634 -46.17 -6.28 4.86
C SER A 634 -47.40 -6.79 5.63
N GLN A 635 -47.81 -6.09 6.70
CA GLN A 635 -49.01 -6.42 7.47
C GLN A 635 -50.30 -6.25 6.66
N LYS A 636 -50.41 -5.17 5.87
CA LYS A 636 -51.56 -4.92 5.01
C LYS A 636 -51.71 -5.96 3.90
N LEU A 637 -50.61 -6.45 3.34
CA LEU A 637 -50.61 -7.40 2.23
C LEU A 637 -50.80 -8.86 2.69
N PHE A 638 -50.21 -9.24 3.83
CA PHE A 638 -50.09 -10.66 4.22
C PHE A 638 -50.75 -11.01 5.56
N THR A 639 -51.35 -10.05 6.27
CA THR A 639 -52.04 -10.25 7.57
C THR A 639 -51.17 -10.96 8.62
N LEU A 640 -49.89 -10.59 8.70
CA LEU A 640 -48.91 -11.18 9.61
C LEU A 640 -48.83 -10.42 10.94
N GLU A 641 -48.77 -11.15 12.06
CA GLU A 641 -48.50 -10.57 13.38
C GLU A 641 -47.01 -10.19 13.53
N SER A 642 -46.74 -8.99 14.05
CA SER A 642 -45.36 -8.56 14.36
C SER A 642 -44.76 -9.43 15.47
N GLN A 643 -43.56 -9.94 15.24
CA GLN A 643 -42.78 -10.74 16.18
C GLN A 643 -41.31 -10.32 16.13
N VAL A 644 -40.62 -10.38 17.27
CA VAL A 644 -39.17 -10.14 17.36
C VAL A 644 -38.44 -11.10 16.43
N SER A 645 -37.55 -10.54 15.61
CA SER A 645 -36.74 -11.32 14.67
C SER A 645 -35.79 -12.27 15.38
N THR A 646 -35.64 -13.47 14.83
CA THR A 646 -34.58 -14.42 15.19
C THR A 646 -33.64 -14.69 14.01
N LEU A 647 -33.58 -13.78 13.03
CA LEU A 647 -32.78 -13.95 11.81
C LEU A 647 -31.28 -13.88 12.12
N ALA A 648 -30.54 -14.93 11.77
CA ALA A 648 -29.10 -15.02 11.98
C ALA A 648 -28.47 -16.00 10.97
N VAL A 649 -27.16 -15.92 10.77
CA VAL A 649 -26.42 -16.93 9.99
C VAL A 649 -26.30 -18.20 10.82
N ALA A 650 -26.84 -19.31 10.33
CA ALA A 650 -26.74 -20.61 10.98
C ALA A 650 -26.76 -21.74 9.95
N GLY A 651 -25.70 -22.56 9.95
CA GLY A 651 -25.59 -23.73 9.05
C GLY A 651 -25.41 -23.37 7.57
N GLY A 652 -24.76 -22.25 7.27
CA GLY A 652 -24.55 -21.78 5.88
C GLY A 652 -25.78 -21.11 5.27
N GLU A 653 -26.71 -20.61 6.09
CA GLU A 653 -27.94 -19.96 5.63
C GLU A 653 -28.25 -18.75 6.52
N TRP A 654 -28.80 -17.68 5.93
CA TRP A 654 -29.38 -16.58 6.70
C TRP A 654 -30.83 -16.93 7.04
N ARG A 655 -31.08 -17.38 8.27
CA ARG A 655 -32.34 -18.04 8.63
C ARG A 655 -32.94 -17.58 9.94
N GLY A 656 -34.26 -17.63 10.02
CA GLY A 656 -35.01 -17.16 11.19
C GLY A 656 -36.48 -16.91 10.91
N ARG A 657 -37.15 -16.19 11.80
CA ARG A 657 -38.56 -15.80 11.73
C ARG A 657 -38.76 -14.43 12.39
N GLY A 658 -39.97 -13.91 12.38
CA GLY A 658 -40.31 -12.57 12.87
C GLY A 658 -40.23 -11.53 11.77
N HIS A 659 -40.14 -10.26 12.14
CA HIS A 659 -39.97 -9.13 11.23
C HIS A 659 -38.54 -8.57 11.33
N ALA A 660 -37.83 -8.50 10.21
CA ALA A 660 -36.60 -7.73 10.08
C ALA A 660 -36.42 -7.20 8.67
N ALA A 661 -35.99 -5.95 8.58
CA ALA A 661 -35.61 -5.29 7.34
C ALA A 661 -34.13 -4.91 7.38
N PHE A 662 -33.44 -5.08 6.26
CA PHE A 662 -32.02 -4.82 6.11
C PHE A 662 -31.74 -4.12 4.79
N ARG A 663 -30.88 -3.10 4.80
CA ARG A 663 -30.46 -2.37 3.61
C ARG A 663 -28.97 -2.59 3.37
N HIS A 664 -28.63 -2.82 2.11
CA HIS A 664 -27.26 -2.96 1.67
C HIS A 664 -26.62 -1.55 1.51
N PRO A 665 -25.34 -1.36 1.87
CA PRO A 665 -24.68 -0.06 1.85
C PRO A 665 -24.38 0.42 0.43
N LEU A 666 -24.10 -0.50 -0.51
CA LEU A 666 -23.88 -0.13 -1.90
C LEU A 666 -25.19 0.24 -2.60
N VAL A 667 -25.16 1.39 -3.26
CA VAL A 667 -26.19 1.86 -4.17
C VAL A 667 -25.76 1.51 -5.59
N LEU A 668 -26.66 0.85 -6.32
CA LEU A 668 -26.38 0.35 -7.65
C LEU A 668 -27.34 0.92 -8.69
N LEU A 669 -26.81 1.17 -9.88
CA LEU A 669 -27.54 1.64 -11.05
C LEU A 669 -27.86 0.47 -12.01
N PRO A 670 -28.99 0.53 -12.75
CA PRO A 670 -29.30 -0.38 -13.84
C PRO A 670 -28.21 -0.46 -14.92
N PRO A 671 -28.06 -1.62 -15.59
CA PRO A 671 -28.92 -2.79 -15.46
C PRO A 671 -28.62 -3.60 -14.19
N LEU A 672 -29.66 -3.81 -13.37
CA LEU A 672 -29.61 -4.50 -12.10
C LEU A 672 -30.14 -5.92 -12.24
N ARG A 673 -29.55 -6.83 -11.48
CA ARG A 673 -30.04 -8.20 -11.34
C ARG A 673 -29.76 -8.67 -9.92
N VAL A 674 -30.82 -9.05 -9.21
CA VAL A 674 -30.71 -9.65 -7.88
C VAL A 674 -31.29 -11.03 -7.95
N ARG A 675 -30.50 -12.03 -7.60
CA ARG A 675 -30.92 -13.43 -7.59
C ARG A 675 -30.75 -14.00 -6.20
N TYR A 676 -31.78 -14.66 -5.68
CA TYR A 676 -31.73 -15.26 -4.35
C TYR A 676 -32.44 -16.61 -4.30
N GLU A 677 -31.98 -17.47 -3.40
CA GLU A 677 -32.62 -18.76 -3.10
C GLU A 677 -33.25 -18.71 -1.71
N VAL A 678 -34.56 -18.93 -1.66
CA VAL A 678 -35.33 -18.92 -0.40
C VAL A 678 -35.99 -20.28 -0.14
N VAL A 679 -36.00 -20.68 1.14
CA VAL A 679 -36.70 -21.87 1.63
C VAL A 679 -37.63 -21.48 2.78
N TYR A 680 -38.89 -21.89 2.69
CA TYR A 680 -39.88 -21.72 3.77
C TYR A 680 -39.97 -23.01 4.58
N GLY A 681 -39.92 -22.88 5.90
CA GLY A 681 -40.02 -23.97 6.85
C GLY A 681 -41.40 -24.63 6.88
N ARG A 682 -41.51 -25.71 7.65
CA ARG A 682 -42.81 -26.39 7.85
C ARG A 682 -43.67 -25.58 8.84
N PRO A 683 -44.94 -25.29 8.51
CA PRO A 683 -45.84 -24.65 9.45
C PRO A 683 -46.16 -25.57 10.63
N ARG A 684 -46.61 -24.97 11.74
CA ARG A 684 -47.13 -25.75 12.88
C ARG A 684 -48.41 -26.48 12.47
N PRO A 685 -48.72 -27.66 13.02
CA PRO A 685 -49.97 -28.36 12.74
C PRO A 685 -51.19 -27.43 12.96
N GLY A 686 -52.04 -27.29 11.94
CA GLY A 686 -53.25 -26.44 11.99
C GLY A 686 -53.03 -24.95 11.73
N LYS A 687 -51.80 -24.50 11.43
CA LYS A 687 -51.48 -23.14 11.00
C LYS A 687 -51.07 -23.13 9.53
N GLY A 688 -51.40 -22.04 8.81
CA GLY A 688 -51.00 -21.84 7.42
C GLY A 688 -49.51 -21.50 7.29
N LEU A 689 -49.01 -21.42 6.04
CA LEU A 689 -47.65 -20.96 5.74
C LEU A 689 -47.65 -19.43 5.68
N GLU A 690 -47.83 -18.81 6.84
CA GLU A 690 -47.87 -17.36 7.03
C GLU A 690 -46.45 -16.79 7.00
N SER A 691 -46.00 -16.37 5.82
CA SER A 691 -44.64 -15.88 5.57
C SER A 691 -44.59 -15.00 4.34
N THR A 692 -43.69 -14.01 4.35
CA THR A 692 -43.25 -13.31 3.15
C THR A 692 -41.77 -12.90 3.25
N VAL A 693 -41.10 -12.91 2.10
CA VAL A 693 -39.79 -12.31 1.86
C VAL A 693 -39.94 -11.25 0.78
N PHE A 694 -39.42 -10.07 1.06
CA PHE A 694 -39.37 -8.97 0.12
C PHE A 694 -37.91 -8.65 -0.22
N VAL A 695 -37.64 -8.55 -1.51
CA VAL A 695 -36.37 -8.04 -2.03
C VAL A 695 -36.66 -6.85 -2.92
N GLY A 696 -36.13 -5.70 -2.53
CA GLY A 696 -36.22 -4.44 -3.27
C GLY A 696 -34.86 -3.98 -3.77
N ILE A 697 -34.88 -3.25 -4.87
CA ILE A 697 -33.78 -2.52 -5.47
C ILE A 697 -34.21 -1.08 -5.71
N CYS A 698 -33.24 -0.19 -5.93
CA CYS A 698 -33.49 1.24 -6.08
C CYS A 698 -34.27 1.83 -4.88
N ASP A 699 -34.05 1.29 -3.67
CA ASP A 699 -34.73 1.72 -2.45
C ASP A 699 -34.07 2.96 -1.83
N ASP A 700 -34.87 4.00 -1.57
CA ASP A 700 -34.39 5.24 -0.94
C ASP A 700 -34.56 5.30 0.58
N GLY A 701 -35.13 4.26 1.19
CA GLY A 701 -35.42 4.21 2.63
C GLY A 701 -36.62 5.06 3.06
N ALA A 702 -37.33 5.69 2.13
CA ALA A 702 -38.51 6.51 2.36
C ALA A 702 -39.80 5.88 1.79
N GLY A 703 -39.76 4.58 1.47
CA GLY A 703 -40.87 3.81 0.94
C GLY A 703 -41.00 3.86 -0.59
N ASN A 704 -39.97 4.33 -1.29
CA ASN A 704 -39.91 4.30 -2.76
C ASN A 704 -38.85 3.29 -3.22
N TYR A 705 -39.24 2.36 -4.08
CA TYR A 705 -38.41 1.22 -4.47
C TYR A 705 -39.01 0.49 -5.69
N VAL A 706 -38.23 -0.44 -6.24
CA VAL A 706 -38.68 -1.48 -7.16
C VAL A 706 -38.48 -2.82 -6.46
N GLY A 707 -39.52 -3.62 -6.25
CA GLY A 707 -39.37 -4.82 -5.40
C GLY A 707 -40.35 -5.94 -5.69
N ALA A 708 -39.92 -7.14 -5.27
CA ALA A 708 -40.67 -8.36 -5.41
C ALA A 708 -41.08 -8.90 -4.03
N TRP A 709 -42.37 -9.25 -3.87
CA TRP A 709 -42.84 -9.99 -2.70
C TRP A 709 -42.99 -11.47 -3.06
N ASP A 710 -42.16 -12.30 -2.42
CA ASP A 710 -42.04 -13.73 -2.65
C ASP A 710 -41.91 -14.09 -4.15
N LEU A 711 -42.81 -14.95 -4.64
CA LEU A 711 -42.81 -15.51 -5.99
C LEU A 711 -43.86 -14.85 -6.90
N PHE A 712 -44.67 -13.95 -6.36
CA PHE A 712 -46.01 -13.66 -6.88
C PHE A 712 -46.16 -12.21 -7.33
N ASP A 713 -45.65 -11.27 -6.55
CA ASP A 713 -45.97 -9.86 -6.70
C ASP A 713 -44.72 -9.07 -7.10
N LEU A 714 -44.91 -8.15 -8.03
CA LEU A 714 -43.90 -7.18 -8.45
C LEU A 714 -44.48 -5.78 -8.36
N GLU A 715 -43.74 -4.85 -7.78
CA GLU A 715 -44.16 -3.46 -7.66
C GLU A 715 -43.01 -2.49 -7.89
N ALA A 716 -43.31 -1.35 -8.51
CA ALA A 716 -42.43 -0.19 -8.62
C ALA A 716 -43.18 1.03 -8.07
N ILE A 717 -42.65 1.62 -6.99
CA ILE A 717 -43.29 2.70 -6.25
C ILE A 717 -42.32 3.87 -6.20
N ASP A 718 -42.75 5.01 -6.74
CA ASP A 718 -42.12 6.29 -6.57
C ASP A 718 -43.16 7.41 -6.40
N ILE A 719 -43.40 7.77 -5.15
CA ILE A 719 -44.37 8.80 -4.78
C ILE A 719 -43.97 10.18 -5.34
N PRO A 720 -42.70 10.62 -5.28
CA PRO A 720 -42.27 11.89 -5.87
C PRO A 720 -42.60 12.06 -7.37
N SER A 721 -42.31 11.06 -8.22
CA SER A 721 -42.66 11.11 -9.65
C SER A 721 -44.12 10.73 -9.94
N ARG A 722 -44.85 10.23 -8.94
CA ARG A 722 -46.21 9.68 -9.05
C ARG A 722 -46.29 8.40 -9.90
N GLN A 723 -45.21 7.66 -10.03
CA GLN A 723 -45.21 6.34 -10.65
C GLN A 723 -45.54 5.28 -9.59
N ILE A 724 -46.66 4.58 -9.74
CA ILE A 724 -47.02 3.43 -8.90
C ILE A 724 -47.52 2.33 -9.82
N GLU A 725 -46.68 1.34 -10.07
CA GLU A 725 -46.98 0.20 -10.92
C GLU A 725 -47.03 -1.07 -10.07
N LEU A 726 -48.17 -1.75 -10.06
CA LEU A 726 -48.42 -2.92 -9.22
C LEU A 726 -48.91 -4.07 -10.11
N ASP A 727 -48.21 -5.20 -10.08
CA ASP A 727 -48.61 -6.43 -10.76
C ASP A 727 -48.64 -7.59 -9.76
N TYR A 728 -49.80 -7.75 -9.12
CA TYR A 728 -50.03 -8.75 -8.07
C TYR A 728 -50.64 -10.03 -8.63
N GLU A 729 -50.39 -11.16 -7.97
CA GLU A 729 -51.05 -12.42 -8.31
C GLU A 729 -52.47 -12.46 -7.73
N GLU A 730 -53.45 -12.71 -8.61
CA GLU A 730 -54.85 -12.89 -8.24
C GLU A 730 -55.09 -14.35 -7.80
N GLY A 731 -55.74 -14.55 -6.65
CA GLY A 731 -56.14 -15.88 -6.17
C GLY A 731 -55.25 -16.48 -5.07
N GLU A 732 -55.25 -17.81 -4.96
CA GLU A 732 -54.60 -18.52 -3.86
C GLU A 732 -53.07 -18.63 -4.04
N ARG A 733 -52.32 -18.04 -3.11
CA ARG A 733 -50.84 -18.02 -3.09
C ARG A 733 -50.32 -19.30 -2.43
N SER A 734 -49.96 -20.30 -3.24
CA SER A 734 -49.48 -21.59 -2.71
C SER A 734 -47.95 -21.64 -2.62
N LEU A 735 -47.42 -21.53 -1.40
CA LEU A 735 -46.03 -21.82 -1.09
C LEU A 735 -45.88 -23.28 -0.61
N LYS A 736 -44.87 -23.98 -1.11
CA LYS A 736 -44.54 -25.34 -0.69
C LYS A 736 -43.44 -25.28 0.36
N SER A 737 -43.74 -25.81 1.55
CA SER A 737 -42.74 -25.93 2.62
C SER A 737 -41.57 -26.82 2.20
N ALA A 738 -40.36 -26.50 2.68
CA ALA A 738 -39.12 -27.23 2.45
C ALA A 738 -38.74 -27.41 0.96
N THR A 739 -39.27 -26.56 0.09
CA THR A 739 -38.88 -26.49 -1.33
C THR A 739 -38.06 -25.21 -1.54
N PRO A 740 -36.85 -25.29 -2.13
CA PRO A 740 -36.11 -24.10 -2.51
C PRO A 740 -36.73 -23.46 -3.75
N TYR A 741 -36.78 -22.13 -3.73
CA TYR A 741 -37.22 -21.31 -4.85
C TYR A 741 -36.09 -20.40 -5.30
N SER A 742 -35.77 -20.38 -6.60
CA SER A 742 -34.81 -19.44 -7.16
C SER A 742 -35.57 -18.24 -7.74
N ILE A 743 -35.42 -17.09 -7.09
CA ILE A 743 -36.10 -15.85 -7.46
C ILE A 743 -35.08 -14.89 -8.03
N GLU A 744 -35.48 -14.16 -9.06
CA GLU A 744 -34.62 -13.18 -9.70
C GLU A 744 -35.42 -11.92 -10.06
N LEU A 745 -34.97 -10.78 -9.54
CA LEU A 745 -35.48 -9.44 -9.84
C LEU A 745 -34.51 -8.75 -10.80
N ARG A 746 -34.99 -8.37 -11.98
CA ARG A 746 -34.20 -7.65 -12.99
C ARG A 746 -34.73 -6.24 -13.17
N HIS A 747 -33.85 -5.29 -13.43
CA HIS A 747 -34.23 -3.95 -13.85
C HIS A 747 -33.29 -3.42 -14.92
N ASP A 748 -33.81 -3.10 -16.10
CA ASP A 748 -33.04 -2.64 -17.27
C ASP A 748 -32.91 -1.10 -17.38
N GLY A 749 -33.35 -0.36 -16.37
CA GLY A 749 -33.44 1.09 -16.35
C GLY A 749 -34.77 1.65 -16.86
N LYS A 750 -35.67 0.80 -17.39
CA LYS A 750 -37.02 1.19 -17.81
C LYS A 750 -38.12 0.32 -17.23
N HIS A 751 -37.88 -0.99 -17.15
CA HIS A 751 -38.81 -1.98 -16.64
C HIS A 751 -38.13 -2.82 -15.58
N ALA A 752 -38.95 -3.33 -14.67
CA ALA A 752 -38.58 -4.37 -13.74
C ALA A 752 -39.26 -5.68 -14.15
N GLU A 753 -38.56 -6.81 -13.98
CA GLU A 753 -39.09 -8.14 -14.26
C GLU A 753 -38.83 -9.08 -13.08
N LEU A 754 -39.84 -9.86 -12.71
CA LEU A 754 -39.74 -10.94 -11.74
C LEU A 754 -39.62 -12.27 -12.48
N TRP A 755 -38.61 -13.06 -12.12
CA TRP A 755 -38.35 -14.39 -12.65
C TRP A 755 -38.33 -15.40 -11.50
N VAL A 756 -38.96 -16.55 -11.70
CA VAL A 756 -39.02 -17.63 -10.70
C VAL A 756 -38.66 -18.95 -11.38
N ASP A 757 -37.69 -19.66 -10.82
CA ASP A 757 -37.15 -20.92 -11.33
C ASP A 757 -36.78 -20.84 -12.83
N GLY A 758 -36.17 -19.71 -13.20
CA GLY A 758 -35.71 -19.43 -14.57
C GLY A 758 -36.79 -19.01 -15.57
N LYS A 759 -38.03 -18.76 -15.12
CA LYS A 759 -39.14 -18.35 -15.99
C LYS A 759 -39.62 -16.93 -15.65
N PRO A 760 -39.85 -16.05 -16.65
CA PRO A 760 -40.42 -14.73 -16.40
C PRO A 760 -41.85 -14.88 -15.91
N LYS A 761 -42.22 -14.09 -14.89
CA LYS A 761 -43.53 -14.12 -14.23
C LYS A 761 -44.29 -12.81 -14.38
N LYS A 762 -43.64 -11.69 -14.07
CA LYS A 762 -44.26 -10.38 -13.97
C LYS A 762 -43.35 -9.31 -14.58
N LYS A 763 -43.93 -8.22 -15.08
CA LYS A 763 -43.20 -7.09 -15.66
C LYS A 763 -43.94 -5.79 -15.42
N VAL A 764 -43.26 -4.78 -14.89
CA VAL A 764 -43.80 -3.44 -14.62
C VAL A 764 -42.88 -2.35 -15.16
N ALA A 765 -43.42 -1.15 -15.43
CA ALA A 765 -42.59 0.03 -15.70
C ALA A 765 -41.93 0.52 -14.40
N ALA A 766 -40.69 0.98 -14.49
CA ALA A 766 -39.84 1.34 -13.35
C ALA A 766 -38.82 2.45 -13.67
N ASP A 767 -39.06 3.22 -14.74
CA ASP A 767 -38.15 4.24 -15.25
C ASP A 767 -37.96 5.45 -14.32
N ALA A 768 -38.87 5.70 -13.36
CA ALA A 768 -38.67 6.75 -12.36
C ALA A 768 -37.71 6.37 -11.22
N ARG A 769 -37.33 5.09 -11.06
CA ARG A 769 -36.45 4.61 -9.99
C ARG A 769 -35.28 3.79 -10.50
N THR A 770 -34.21 4.49 -10.85
CA THR A 770 -32.99 3.91 -11.39
C THR A 770 -31.78 3.99 -10.46
N SER A 771 -31.96 4.38 -9.20
CA SER A 771 -30.91 4.38 -8.18
C SER A 771 -31.50 4.15 -6.79
N GLY A 772 -30.71 3.53 -5.92
CA GLY A 772 -31.01 3.27 -4.52
C GLY A 772 -30.38 1.96 -4.04
N ALA A 773 -30.54 1.69 -2.75
CA ALA A 773 -29.98 0.50 -2.10
C ALA A 773 -30.79 -0.76 -2.46
N LEU A 774 -30.17 -1.91 -2.22
CA LEU A 774 -30.91 -3.16 -2.08
C LEU A 774 -31.50 -3.24 -0.66
N ILE A 775 -32.74 -3.72 -0.56
CA ILE A 775 -33.39 -4.05 0.69
C ILE A 775 -33.81 -5.52 0.71
N VAL A 776 -33.57 -6.20 1.83
CA VAL A 776 -34.11 -7.52 2.15
C VAL A 776 -34.99 -7.38 3.39
N LEU A 777 -36.24 -7.80 3.28
CA LEU A 777 -37.17 -7.86 4.39
C LEU A 777 -37.70 -9.29 4.54
N VAL A 778 -37.70 -9.78 5.77
CA VAL A 778 -38.33 -11.04 6.15
C VAL A 778 -39.42 -10.73 7.14
N HIS A 779 -40.65 -11.16 6.85
CA HIS A 779 -41.76 -11.14 7.80
C HIS A 779 -42.41 -12.53 7.81
N SER A 780 -42.16 -13.33 8.85
CA SER A 780 -42.60 -14.72 8.85
C SER A 780 -42.93 -15.29 10.22
N GLN A 781 -43.95 -16.15 10.28
CA GLN A 781 -44.23 -17.00 11.46
C GLN A 781 -43.55 -18.37 11.40
N VAL A 782 -43.09 -18.78 10.23
CA VAL A 782 -42.29 -20.00 10.03
C VAL A 782 -40.82 -19.63 9.87
N THR A 783 -39.91 -20.60 9.97
CA THR A 783 -38.51 -20.34 9.65
C THR A 783 -38.38 -20.10 8.15
N VAL A 784 -37.83 -18.96 7.75
CA VAL A 784 -37.34 -18.68 6.41
C VAL A 784 -35.83 -18.87 6.42
N ALA A 785 -35.26 -19.38 5.34
CA ALA A 785 -33.83 -19.43 5.10
C ALA A 785 -33.52 -18.83 3.72
N ILE A 786 -32.63 -17.85 3.68
CA ILE A 786 -32.00 -17.35 2.45
C ILE A 786 -30.64 -18.03 2.36
N ARG A 787 -30.45 -18.83 1.31
CA ARG A 787 -29.24 -19.64 1.13
C ARG A 787 -28.16 -18.93 0.36
N ARG A 788 -28.57 -18.14 -0.62
CA ARG A 788 -27.68 -17.41 -1.50
C ARG A 788 -28.36 -16.14 -1.96
N LEU A 789 -27.58 -15.07 -2.07
CA LEU A 789 -28.00 -13.78 -2.63
C LEU A 789 -26.88 -13.26 -3.54
N GLU A 790 -27.20 -13.06 -4.81
CA GLU A 790 -26.33 -12.46 -5.82
C GLU A 790 -26.88 -11.09 -6.19
N ILE A 791 -26.03 -10.07 -6.19
CA ILE A 791 -26.38 -8.70 -6.54
C ILE A 791 -25.47 -8.27 -7.69
N GLU A 792 -26.06 -7.90 -8.83
CA GLU A 792 -25.35 -7.34 -9.98
C GLU A 792 -25.87 -5.95 -10.31
N GLY A 793 -24.97 -5.04 -10.65
CA GLY A 793 -25.30 -3.67 -11.02
C GLY A 793 -24.06 -2.84 -11.31
N LYS A 794 -24.23 -1.56 -11.65
CA LYS A 794 -23.14 -0.58 -11.71
C LYS A 794 -23.08 0.20 -10.41
N LEU A 795 -21.90 0.52 -9.90
CA LEU A 795 -21.79 1.39 -8.73
C LEU A 795 -22.31 2.79 -9.07
N ASP A 796 -23.09 3.39 -8.17
CA ASP A 796 -23.48 4.81 -8.25
C ASP A 796 -22.35 5.69 -7.67
N PRO A 797 -21.63 6.47 -8.49
CA PRO A 797 -20.48 7.26 -8.02
C PRO A 797 -20.85 8.31 -6.97
N GLU A 798 -22.04 8.91 -7.06
CA GLU A 798 -22.47 9.94 -6.10
C GLU A 798 -22.77 9.32 -4.74
N ALA A 799 -23.47 8.18 -4.74
CA ALA A 799 -23.76 7.46 -3.52
C ALA A 799 -22.52 6.84 -2.87
N MET A 800 -21.51 6.47 -3.67
CA MET A 800 -20.21 6.00 -3.16
C MET A 800 -19.48 7.07 -2.34
N GLY A 801 -19.55 8.34 -2.74
CA GLY A 801 -18.99 9.45 -1.96
C GLY A 801 -19.68 9.61 -0.61
N ALA A 802 -21.02 9.52 -0.56
CA ALA A 802 -21.77 9.61 0.69
C ALA A 802 -21.51 8.38 1.61
N ALA A 803 -21.43 7.18 1.03
CA ALA A 803 -21.13 5.95 1.77
C ALA A 803 -19.73 5.98 2.37
N ARG A 804 -18.74 6.47 1.61
CA ARG A 804 -17.38 6.75 2.10
C ARG A 804 -17.40 7.65 3.33
N ASP A 805 -18.05 8.80 3.24
CA ASP A 805 -18.03 9.78 4.33
C ASP A 805 -18.69 9.24 5.61
N LEU A 806 -19.79 8.49 5.47
CA LEU A 806 -20.45 7.80 6.59
C LEU A 806 -19.56 6.71 7.20
N TRP A 807 -18.90 5.91 6.36
CA TRP A 807 -17.97 4.88 6.82
C TRP A 807 -16.79 5.49 7.57
N VAL A 808 -16.16 6.53 6.99
CA VAL A 808 -15.06 7.27 7.61
C VAL A 808 -15.48 7.85 8.97
N ALA A 809 -16.65 8.48 9.05
CA ALA A 809 -17.18 9.00 10.31
C ALA A 809 -17.38 7.89 11.35
N GLY A 810 -17.88 6.72 10.94
CA GLY A 810 -18.02 5.54 11.79
C GLY A 810 -16.68 5.03 12.32
N GLN A 811 -15.64 4.97 11.47
CA GLN A 811 -14.29 4.56 11.89
C GLN A 811 -13.67 5.56 12.89
N VAL A 812 -13.80 6.86 12.62
CA VAL A 812 -13.32 7.92 13.53
C VAL A 812 -14.03 7.86 14.88
N GLN A 813 -15.36 7.70 14.87
CA GLN A 813 -16.14 7.55 16.10
C GLN A 813 -15.76 6.28 16.87
N GLY A 814 -15.47 5.18 16.16
CA GLY A 814 -14.99 3.92 16.75
C GLY A 814 -13.65 4.06 17.49
N MET A 815 -12.85 5.07 17.14
CA MET A 815 -11.62 5.42 17.86
C MET A 815 -11.86 6.32 19.09
N GLY A 816 -13.10 6.73 19.35
CA GLY A 816 -13.44 7.66 20.44
C GLY A 816 -13.14 9.13 20.14
N LEU A 817 -12.89 9.47 18.87
CA LEU A 817 -12.60 10.84 18.40
C LEU A 817 -13.85 11.62 18.05
#